data_AF-A0A1L7CFR1-F1
#
_entry.id   AF-A0A1L7CFR1-F1
#
_cell.length_a   1.000
_cell.length_b   1.000
_cell.length_c   1.000
_cell.angle_alpha   90.00
_cell.angle_beta   90.00
_cell.angle_gamma   90.00
#
_symmetry.space_group_name_H-M   'P 1'
#
loop_
_entity.id
_entity.type
_entity.pdbx_description
1 polymer ?
#
loop_
_entity_poly.entity_id
_entity_poly.type
_entity_poly.pdbx_seq_one_letter_code
_entity_poly.pdbx_strand_id
1 'polypeptide(L)'
;MSNIEQTAVDHFRRLCRSTKRLQANIPDGEKGKITDGFIDVFENVHNKQTDQTLKDGNFLHRLDVQVKGRLLPKNKDYLKSFPLYRNDLENIKKVGGVVLLVAGVSRKTEEAEIAYYADLSVQTVDLLLSRGRLRSKLSIQLQSFPTEPAEIYRYVRHLAKRQGTKNLITPDGALLNNAKGFSVTLPQQIDLTRPQVFGGLKDSAIIELIGPNEQKHVMNVLIKVTPEDYQLHKVEDLEVSCGDVTFSDIRKRRLESGKVELYFSPGICLTFDPKSNKQTFELQYESSLHHVLKDLLFMDALREGMPIKFNGESAFNFQKSRSKFLKEFLEPLDYFVALSNMCGDLSIDPKLCKVTDLSDTASKNLRDVYLCHVGLASFKHKQNIPLRHDLHLDKVKILLLWVPDEETGKWKPTSFFDTTKHMFAVTKQDPTTKQNHIEPVTPYDFIPHGELGDIINLQPDLLVPAYENLVGDSVASRANRTVLSLITSADETPHRRVELLKMASDLNKWTIEKEKENHSFLINRLQIKKRLGGLTDEDRKTTDAMWANACSQVYGDESLTIEVGTSILLGKHDGVDYLLSKMENTERECFKLLPIYYLHLNRVEDYISGSPDNQEDWSRIEQRLLNKEFEEISSIL
;
A
#
# COMPACT_ATOMS: atom_id res chain seq x y z
N MET A 1 51.86 -1.62 34.74
CA MET A 1 50.81 -2.26 33.90
C MET A 1 50.59 -3.67 34.40
N SER A 2 49.34 -4.15 34.40
CA SER A 2 49.03 -5.55 34.73
C SER A 2 49.61 -6.47 33.65
N ASN A 3 50.15 -7.64 34.04
CA ASN A 3 50.66 -8.67 33.11
C ASN A 3 49.63 -8.97 31.98
N ILE A 4 48.34 -8.98 32.34
CA ILE A 4 47.20 -9.21 31.44
C ILE A 4 47.08 -8.15 30.33
N GLU A 5 47.39 -6.88 30.60
CA GLU A 5 47.33 -5.84 29.57
C GLU A 5 48.48 -5.96 28.57
N GLN A 6 49.67 -6.31 29.05
CA GLN A 6 50.83 -6.55 28.20
C GLN A 6 50.57 -7.73 27.25
N THR A 7 50.05 -8.83 27.79
CA THR A 7 49.63 -10.00 26.99
C THR A 7 48.62 -9.62 25.90
N ALA A 8 47.67 -8.74 26.19
CA ALA A 8 46.68 -8.28 25.21
C ALA A 8 47.33 -7.47 24.07
N VAL A 9 48.23 -6.53 24.40
CA VAL A 9 48.95 -5.72 23.41
C VAL A 9 49.80 -6.60 22.49
N ASP A 10 50.55 -7.55 23.07
CA ASP A 10 51.41 -8.45 22.29
C ASP A 10 50.62 -9.39 21.39
N HIS A 11 49.44 -9.81 21.84
CA HIS A 11 48.52 -10.61 21.03
C HIS A 11 48.05 -9.87 19.77
N PHE A 12 47.53 -8.65 19.90
CA PHE A 12 47.06 -7.87 18.74
C PHE A 12 48.20 -7.42 17.82
N ARG A 13 49.39 -7.10 18.36
CA ARG A 13 50.60 -6.84 17.55
C ARG A 13 50.96 -8.05 16.70
N ARG A 14 50.90 -9.27 17.26
CA ARG A 14 51.17 -10.52 16.55
C ARG A 14 50.16 -10.77 15.43
N LEU A 15 48.87 -10.58 15.72
CA LEU A 15 47.80 -10.69 14.72
C LEU A 15 48.03 -9.72 13.55
N CYS A 16 48.30 -8.43 13.82
CA CYS A 16 48.52 -7.44 12.76
C CYS A 16 49.77 -7.75 11.90
N ARG A 17 50.87 -8.20 12.53
CA ARG A 17 52.13 -8.56 11.84
C ARG A 17 51.96 -9.69 10.83
N SER A 18 50.98 -10.57 11.02
CA SER A 18 50.70 -11.68 10.09
C SER A 18 50.32 -11.23 8.68
N THR A 19 49.78 -10.02 8.53
CA THR A 19 49.22 -9.52 7.26
C THR A 19 50.26 -8.90 6.31
N LYS A 20 51.41 -8.47 6.86
CA LYS A 20 52.40 -7.58 6.19
C LYS A 20 51.83 -6.31 5.53
N ARG A 21 50.54 -5.99 5.70
CA ARG A 21 49.86 -4.77 5.19
C ARG A 21 49.30 -3.89 6.31
N LEU A 22 49.54 -4.29 7.55
CA LEU A 22 49.17 -3.57 8.76
C LEU A 22 50.40 -3.35 9.64
N GLN A 23 50.52 -2.16 10.21
CA GLN A 23 51.54 -1.83 11.21
C GLN A 23 50.87 -1.36 12.50
N ALA A 24 50.97 -2.18 13.55
CA ALA A 24 50.46 -1.83 14.88
C ALA A 24 51.49 -1.00 15.66
N ASN A 25 51.18 0.27 15.92
CA ASN A 25 51.96 1.22 16.71
C ASN A 25 51.26 1.46 18.05
N ILE A 26 51.37 0.48 18.95
CA ILE A 26 50.74 0.47 20.28
C ILE A 26 51.88 0.40 21.29
N PRO A 27 52.35 1.50 21.90
CA PRO A 27 53.57 1.51 22.73
C PRO A 27 53.45 0.72 24.03
N ASP A 28 54.59 0.21 24.52
CA ASP A 28 54.71 -0.36 25.86
C ASP A 28 55.02 0.80 26.83
N GLY A 29 54.08 1.22 27.68
CA GLY A 29 54.34 2.28 28.66
C GLY A 29 53.22 3.32 28.79
N GLU A 30 53.60 4.60 28.66
CA GLU A 30 52.71 5.76 28.69
C GLU A 30 51.67 5.64 27.57
N LYS A 31 50.47 5.20 27.93
CA LYS A 31 49.30 5.16 27.04
C LYS A 31 48.73 6.57 26.92
N GLY A 32 48.16 6.89 25.75
CA GLY A 32 47.39 8.11 25.60
C GLY A 32 46.21 8.14 26.57
N LYS A 33 45.72 9.33 26.93
CA LYS A 33 44.60 9.48 27.89
C LYS A 33 43.29 8.80 27.42
N ILE A 34 43.15 8.56 26.11
CA ILE A 34 41.93 8.04 25.49
C ILE A 34 42.23 6.84 24.58
N THR A 35 43.28 6.93 23.74
CA THR A 35 43.74 5.86 22.83
C THR A 35 45.01 5.19 23.37
N ASP A 36 45.12 3.88 23.19
CA ASP A 36 46.31 3.11 23.59
C ASP A 36 47.35 3.03 22.46
N GLY A 37 46.98 3.43 21.24
CA GLY A 37 47.83 3.46 20.06
C GLY A 37 47.01 3.48 18.77
N PHE A 38 47.64 3.15 17.65
CA PHE A 38 46.98 3.09 16.35
C PHE A 38 47.54 1.97 15.47
N ILE A 39 46.79 1.61 14.43
CA ILE A 39 47.20 0.67 13.38
C ILE A 39 47.18 1.42 12.05
N ASP A 40 48.33 1.48 11.37
CA ASP A 40 48.41 2.01 10.01
C ASP A 40 48.08 0.91 9.00
N VAL A 41 47.28 1.25 7.98
CA VAL A 41 46.77 0.34 6.94
C VAL A 41 47.37 0.73 5.59
N PHE A 42 47.93 -0.25 4.88
CA PHE A 42 48.60 -0.04 3.59
C PHE A 42 47.87 -0.76 2.45
N GLU A 43 47.96 -0.23 1.24
CA GLU A 43 47.40 -0.88 0.03
C GLU A 43 48.25 -2.09 -0.36
N ASN A 44 49.56 -2.00 -0.32
CA ASN A 44 50.49 -3.09 -0.60
C ASN A 44 51.29 -3.49 0.64
N VAL A 45 52.09 -4.55 0.50
CA VAL A 45 52.99 -5.01 1.58
C VAL A 45 53.88 -3.84 2.01
N HIS A 46 53.88 -3.54 3.31
CA HIS A 46 54.73 -2.48 3.86
C HIS A 46 56.13 -3.03 4.17
N ASN A 47 57.18 -2.31 3.77
CA ASN A 47 58.56 -2.65 4.10
C ASN A 47 59.20 -1.53 4.94
N LYS A 48 59.62 -1.88 6.17
CA LYS A 48 60.21 -0.94 7.15
C LYS A 48 61.45 -0.19 6.65
N GLN A 49 62.13 -0.71 5.63
CA GLN A 49 63.35 -0.11 5.06
C GLN A 49 63.09 0.94 3.98
N THR A 50 61.96 0.90 3.26
CA THR A 50 61.65 1.81 2.14
C THR A 50 60.48 2.75 2.41
N ASP A 51 59.56 2.36 3.30
CA ASP A 51 58.27 3.05 3.46
C ASP A 51 58.28 4.11 4.56
N GLN A 52 59.47 4.62 4.92
CA GLN A 52 59.63 5.68 5.92
C GLN A 52 59.15 7.05 5.44
N THR A 53 58.67 7.17 4.21
CA THR A 53 58.14 8.42 3.69
C THR A 53 56.76 8.19 3.08
N LEU A 54 55.81 9.07 3.41
CA LEU A 54 54.47 9.21 2.81
C LEU A 54 54.47 9.41 1.26
N LYS A 55 55.61 9.22 0.59
CA LYS A 55 55.89 9.59 -0.80
C LYS A 55 55.50 8.52 -1.82
N ASP A 56 55.32 7.27 -1.40
CA ASP A 56 54.96 6.15 -2.30
C ASP A 56 53.44 5.99 -2.51
N GLY A 57 52.62 6.74 -1.75
CA GLY A 57 51.16 6.65 -1.81
C GLY A 57 50.59 5.34 -1.26
N ASN A 58 51.39 4.53 -0.56
CA ASN A 58 50.99 3.19 -0.11
C ASN A 58 50.12 3.21 1.17
N PHE A 59 50.20 4.27 1.96
CA PHE A 59 49.38 4.48 3.16
C PHE A 59 47.92 4.80 2.79
N LEU A 60 46.97 4.08 3.39
CA LEU A 60 45.54 4.28 3.15
C LEU A 60 44.84 4.98 4.31
N HIS A 61 44.91 4.38 5.49
CA HIS A 61 44.12 4.77 6.65
C HIS A 61 44.89 4.54 7.94
N ARG A 62 44.51 5.27 8.99
CA ARG A 62 44.92 5.03 10.37
C ARG A 62 43.69 4.61 11.17
N LEU A 63 43.83 3.56 11.99
CA LEU A 63 42.83 3.11 12.93
C LEU A 63 43.30 3.36 14.37
N ASP A 64 42.66 4.29 15.07
CA ASP A 64 42.92 4.50 16.50
C ASP A 64 42.25 3.41 17.34
N VAL A 65 43.02 2.82 18.24
CA VAL A 65 42.59 1.64 19.02
C VAL A 65 42.74 1.85 20.52
N GLN A 66 41.91 1.14 21.28
CA GLN A 66 42.04 0.97 22.72
C GLN A 66 42.15 -0.52 23.02
N VAL A 67 43.20 -0.96 23.73
CA VAL A 67 43.48 -2.37 23.95
C VAL A 67 43.25 -2.73 25.41
N LYS A 68 42.37 -3.71 25.64
CA LYS A 68 42.06 -4.23 26.99
C LYS A 68 42.31 -5.73 27.06
N GLY A 69 42.86 -6.19 28.18
CA GLY A 69 42.93 -7.61 28.51
C GLY A 69 41.89 -7.97 29.56
N ARG A 70 41.24 -9.12 29.42
CA ARG A 70 40.29 -9.63 30.42
C ARG A 70 40.40 -11.13 30.58
N LEU A 71 40.52 -11.59 31.82
CA LEU A 71 40.49 -13.02 32.13
C LEU A 71 39.14 -13.63 31.72
N LEU A 72 39.18 -14.77 31.05
CA LEU A 72 37.98 -15.54 30.72
C LEU A 72 37.23 -15.98 32.00
N PRO A 73 35.88 -16.00 32.00
CA PRO A 73 35.12 -16.51 33.13
C PRO A 73 35.45 -17.97 33.44
N LYS A 74 35.40 -18.39 34.72
CA LYS A 74 35.75 -19.77 35.14
C LYS A 74 34.93 -20.87 34.42
N ASN A 75 33.70 -20.56 34.04
CA ASN A 75 32.74 -21.52 33.46
C ASN A 75 32.41 -21.20 31.99
N LYS A 76 33.13 -20.28 31.35
CA LYS A 76 32.87 -19.88 29.96
C LYS A 76 34.17 -19.54 29.25
N ASP A 77 34.35 -20.11 28.08
CA ASP A 77 35.52 -19.85 27.24
C ASP A 77 35.28 -18.66 26.30
N TYR A 78 34.49 -17.66 26.73
CA TYR A 78 34.19 -16.49 25.90
C TYR A 78 33.76 -15.25 26.70
N LEU A 79 33.89 -14.07 26.06
CA LEU A 79 33.38 -12.79 26.56
C LEU A 79 32.21 -12.30 25.68
N LYS A 80 31.07 -11.98 26.30
CA LYS A 80 29.95 -11.34 25.58
C LYS A 80 30.10 -9.83 25.44
N SER A 81 30.65 -9.21 26.48
CA SER A 81 30.68 -7.75 26.56
C SER A 81 31.81 -7.22 27.45
N PHE A 82 32.13 -5.93 27.27
CA PHE A 82 33.10 -5.19 28.05
C PHE A 82 32.47 -3.92 28.63
N PRO A 83 32.55 -3.69 29.95
CA PRO A 83 31.98 -2.48 30.54
C PRO A 83 32.91 -1.27 30.31
N LEU A 84 32.36 -0.14 29.85
CA LEU A 84 33.02 1.17 29.81
C LEU A 84 32.23 2.19 30.61
N TYR A 85 32.92 3.19 31.17
CA TYR A 85 32.23 4.30 31.82
C TYR A 85 31.62 5.25 30.79
N ARG A 86 30.54 5.91 31.16
CA ARG A 86 29.89 6.92 30.31
C ARG A 86 30.86 8.03 29.90
N ASN A 87 31.65 8.53 30.84
CA ASN A 87 32.65 9.58 30.59
C ASN A 87 33.73 9.12 29.59
N ASP A 88 34.08 7.82 29.58
CA ASP A 88 35.03 7.27 28.61
C ASP A 88 34.43 7.34 27.20
N LEU A 89 33.17 6.93 27.04
CA LEU A 89 32.45 7.00 25.76
C LEU A 89 32.31 8.45 25.26
N GLU A 90 31.97 9.39 26.14
CA GLU A 90 31.88 10.82 25.79
C GLU A 90 33.24 11.38 25.33
N ASN A 91 34.34 10.92 25.93
CA ASN A 91 35.69 11.30 25.52
C ASN A 91 36.12 10.62 24.20
N ILE A 92 35.75 9.35 24.00
CA ILE A 92 35.94 8.63 22.74
C ILE A 92 35.24 9.36 21.59
N LYS A 93 34.01 9.84 21.81
CA LYS A 93 33.28 10.64 20.82
C LYS A 93 34.06 11.90 20.40
N LYS A 94 34.64 12.62 21.37
CA LYS A 94 35.39 13.87 21.11
C LYS A 94 36.64 13.67 20.24
N VAL A 95 37.25 12.49 20.28
CA VAL A 95 38.41 12.16 19.44
C VAL A 95 38.03 11.53 18.09
N GLY A 96 36.74 11.45 17.76
CA GLY A 96 36.26 10.88 16.49
C GLY A 96 35.97 9.38 16.54
N GLY A 97 35.96 8.77 17.72
CA GLY A 97 35.72 7.35 17.93
C GLY A 97 37.00 6.51 18.02
N VAL A 98 36.89 5.29 18.54
CA VAL A 98 37.99 4.31 18.66
C VAL A 98 37.51 2.91 18.33
N VAL A 99 38.41 1.98 18.01
CA VAL A 99 38.09 0.54 18.06
C VAL A 99 38.61 -0.04 19.37
N LEU A 100 37.70 -0.59 20.17
CA LEU A 100 38.06 -1.32 21.38
C LEU A 100 38.46 -2.74 20.99
N LEU A 101 39.72 -3.10 21.21
CA LEU A 101 40.27 -4.44 21.04
C LEU A 101 40.36 -5.12 22.40
N VAL A 102 39.78 -6.30 22.56
CA VAL A 102 39.76 -7.03 23.83
C VAL A 102 40.35 -8.42 23.67
N ALA A 103 41.40 -8.74 24.43
CA ALA A 103 41.96 -10.09 24.50
C ALA A 103 41.35 -10.86 25.68
N GLY A 104 40.76 -12.02 25.37
CA GLY A 104 40.36 -13.03 26.35
C GLY A 104 41.57 -13.83 26.80
N VAL A 105 42.00 -13.64 28.06
CA VAL A 105 43.19 -14.28 28.62
C VAL A 105 42.79 -15.52 29.42
N SER A 106 43.44 -16.64 29.12
CA SER A 106 43.26 -17.91 29.82
C SER A 106 43.65 -17.79 31.28
N ARG A 107 42.85 -18.35 32.18
CA ARG A 107 43.24 -18.48 33.59
C ARG A 107 44.28 -19.58 33.82
N LYS A 108 44.45 -20.50 32.87
CA LYS A 108 45.35 -21.66 33.00
C LYS A 108 46.75 -21.35 32.49
N THR A 109 46.83 -20.74 31.31
CA THR A 109 48.12 -20.48 30.64
C THR A 109 48.60 -19.04 30.80
N GLU A 110 47.73 -18.13 31.29
CA GLU A 110 47.95 -16.68 31.27
C GLU A 110 48.19 -16.09 29.86
N GLU A 111 47.92 -16.88 28.82
CA GLU A 111 48.04 -16.45 27.42
C GLU A 111 46.70 -15.93 26.88
N ALA A 112 46.77 -15.00 25.93
CA ALA A 112 45.60 -14.56 25.18
C ALA A 112 45.18 -15.63 24.17
N GLU A 113 43.98 -16.18 24.35
CA GLU A 113 43.44 -17.26 23.52
C GLU A 113 42.46 -16.73 22.46
N ILE A 114 41.68 -15.69 22.77
CA ILE A 114 40.59 -15.21 21.91
C ILE A 114 40.65 -13.70 21.76
N ALA A 115 40.60 -13.23 20.51
CA ALA A 115 40.55 -11.81 20.19
C ALA A 115 39.10 -11.36 19.93
N TYR A 116 38.74 -10.22 20.49
CA TYR A 116 37.46 -9.56 20.28
C TYR A 116 37.66 -8.10 19.87
N TYR A 117 36.63 -7.51 19.27
CA TYR A 117 36.57 -6.08 19.06
C TYR A 117 35.16 -5.50 19.29
N ALA A 118 35.11 -4.19 19.48
CA ALA A 118 33.90 -3.40 19.36
C ALA A 118 34.24 -2.07 18.65
N ASP A 119 33.40 -1.71 17.70
CA ASP A 119 33.47 -0.44 16.99
C ASP A 119 32.80 0.66 17.82
N LEU A 120 33.61 1.60 18.31
CA LEU A 120 33.15 2.78 19.04
C LEU A 120 33.33 4.04 18.19
N SER A 121 32.95 3.96 16.92
CA SER A 121 32.72 5.13 16.07
C SER A 121 31.66 6.07 16.69
N VAL A 122 31.67 7.33 16.24
CA VAL A 122 30.77 8.38 16.76
C VAL A 122 29.30 7.93 16.74
N GLN A 123 28.84 7.30 15.66
CA GLN A 123 27.49 6.76 15.52
C GLN A 123 27.15 5.75 16.63
N THR A 124 28.00 4.74 16.80
CA THR A 124 27.78 3.68 17.78
C THR A 124 27.80 4.23 19.20
N VAL A 125 28.70 5.16 19.49
CA VAL A 125 28.76 5.84 20.80
C VAL A 125 27.49 6.64 21.07
N ASP A 126 26.97 7.37 20.08
CA ASP A 126 25.73 8.12 20.22
C ASP A 126 24.51 7.22 20.52
N LEU A 127 24.40 6.08 19.81
CA LEU A 127 23.39 5.07 20.08
C LEU A 127 23.54 4.43 21.47
N LEU A 128 24.77 4.20 21.94
CA LEU A 128 25.01 3.66 23.29
C LEU A 128 24.59 4.68 24.37
N LEU A 129 24.98 5.94 24.22
CA LEU A 129 24.69 7.00 25.20
C LEU A 129 23.20 7.35 25.27
N SER A 130 22.48 7.26 24.14
CA SER A 130 21.03 7.49 24.07
C SER A 130 20.22 6.40 24.77
N ARG A 131 20.65 5.13 24.68
CA ARG A 131 20.04 3.98 25.37
C ARG A 131 20.36 3.91 26.86
N GLY A 132 21.58 4.32 27.21
CA GLY A 132 22.08 4.28 28.59
C GLY A 132 21.83 5.55 29.40
N ARG A 133 20.77 6.33 29.13
CA ARG A 133 20.54 7.71 29.67
C ARG A 133 20.89 7.91 31.15
N LEU A 134 20.66 6.90 32.00
CA LEU A 134 20.85 7.01 33.46
C LEU A 134 21.99 6.13 34.03
N ARG A 135 22.76 5.41 33.19
CA ARG A 135 23.78 4.47 33.66
C ARG A 135 25.18 5.08 33.60
N SER A 136 25.91 4.98 34.71
CA SER A 136 27.31 5.42 34.81
C SER A 136 28.30 4.48 34.08
N LYS A 137 27.91 3.21 33.90
CA LYS A 137 28.64 2.19 33.13
C LYS A 137 27.73 1.56 32.07
N LEU A 138 28.24 1.41 30.86
CA LEU A 138 27.56 0.77 29.74
C LEU A 138 28.31 -0.51 29.35
N SER A 139 27.55 -1.57 29.05
CA SER A 139 28.09 -2.86 28.62
C SER A 139 28.20 -2.89 27.10
N ILE A 140 29.41 -2.77 26.57
CA ILE A 140 29.72 -2.80 25.14
C ILE A 140 29.71 -4.25 24.65
N GLN A 141 28.87 -4.56 23.66
CA GLN A 141 28.85 -5.90 23.08
C GLN A 141 30.13 -6.15 22.28
N LEU A 142 30.74 -7.31 22.49
CA LEU A 142 31.97 -7.69 21.80
C LEU A 142 31.65 -8.62 20.63
N GLN A 143 32.39 -8.43 19.53
CA GLN A 143 32.38 -9.29 18.35
C GLN A 143 33.69 -10.07 18.28
N SER A 144 33.66 -11.27 17.72
CA SER A 144 34.88 -12.05 17.47
C SER A 144 35.76 -11.32 16.46
N PHE A 145 37.04 -11.14 16.78
CA PHE A 145 38.02 -10.59 15.86
C PHE A 145 38.59 -11.74 14.99
N PRO A 146 38.80 -11.52 13.68
CA PRO A 146 39.31 -12.56 12.80
C PRO A 146 40.72 -13.03 13.19
N THR A 147 41.04 -14.28 12.89
CA THR A 147 42.37 -14.88 13.12
C THR A 147 43.16 -15.06 11.82
N GLU A 148 42.48 -15.15 10.67
CA GLU A 148 43.12 -15.33 9.37
C GLU A 148 43.71 -14.01 8.84
N PRO A 149 44.95 -13.97 8.31
CA PRO A 149 45.60 -12.72 7.91
C PRO A 149 44.82 -11.88 6.89
N ALA A 150 44.19 -12.51 5.90
CA ALA A 150 43.38 -11.81 4.90
C ALA A 150 42.14 -11.14 5.52
N GLU A 151 41.49 -11.85 6.45
CA GLU A 151 40.32 -11.36 7.18
C GLU A 151 40.69 -10.24 8.15
N ILE A 152 41.81 -10.38 8.87
CA ILE A 152 42.35 -9.31 9.72
C ILE A 152 42.55 -8.04 8.91
N TYR A 153 43.20 -8.12 7.75
CA TYR A 153 43.39 -6.95 6.87
C TYR A 153 42.05 -6.33 6.45
N ARG A 154 41.11 -7.16 5.98
CA ARG A 154 39.79 -6.71 5.51
C ARG A 154 39.02 -5.96 6.60
N TYR A 155 38.96 -6.53 7.81
CA TYR A 155 38.28 -5.91 8.96
C TYR A 155 38.95 -4.63 9.42
N VAL A 156 40.28 -4.64 9.60
CA VAL A 156 41.01 -3.45 10.06
C VAL A 156 40.89 -2.31 9.04
N ARG A 157 41.00 -2.60 7.74
CA ARG A 157 40.78 -1.61 6.67
C ARG A 157 39.37 -1.02 6.73
N HIS A 158 38.35 -1.87 6.88
CA HIS A 158 36.95 -1.45 6.96
C HIS A 158 36.70 -0.54 8.18
N LEU A 159 37.16 -0.96 9.37
CA LEU A 159 37.02 -0.19 10.60
C LEU A 159 37.76 1.14 10.52
N ALA A 160 38.96 1.17 9.90
CA ALA A 160 39.72 2.40 9.70
C ALA A 160 38.97 3.38 8.78
N LYS A 161 38.40 2.89 7.68
CA LYS A 161 37.56 3.69 6.77
C LYS A 161 36.34 4.26 7.51
N ARG A 162 35.68 3.44 8.33
CA ARG A 162 34.52 3.86 9.12
C ARG A 162 34.87 4.95 10.14
N GLN A 163 35.94 4.78 10.91
CA GLN A 163 36.40 5.79 11.87
C GLN A 163 36.80 7.11 11.19
N GLY A 164 37.35 7.05 9.98
CA GLY A 164 37.67 8.22 9.18
C GLY A 164 36.46 9.01 8.66
N THR A 165 35.24 8.49 8.82
CA THR A 165 34.04 9.10 8.26
C THR A 165 33.47 10.17 9.21
N LYS A 166 33.72 11.45 8.91
CA LYS A 166 33.42 12.58 9.82
C LYS A 166 32.13 13.36 9.52
N ASN A 167 31.66 13.34 8.27
CA ASN A 167 30.51 14.14 7.82
C ASN A 167 29.26 13.26 7.71
N LEU A 168 28.62 13.04 8.85
CA LEU A 168 27.38 12.28 8.92
C LEU A 168 26.20 13.22 8.71
N ILE A 169 25.33 12.88 7.76
CA ILE A 169 24.06 13.56 7.58
C ILE A 169 22.93 12.70 8.12
N THR A 170 21.92 13.37 8.68
CA THR A 170 20.60 12.78 8.86
C THR A 170 19.83 13.11 7.59
N PRO A 171 19.37 12.10 6.81
CA PRO A 171 18.62 12.37 5.60
C PRO A 171 17.26 12.99 5.95
N ASP A 172 16.82 13.96 5.14
CA ASP A 172 15.45 14.46 5.15
C ASP A 172 14.66 13.86 3.96
N GLY A 173 13.35 14.10 3.92
CA GLY A 173 12.48 13.57 2.86
C GLY A 173 12.87 14.04 1.46
N ALA A 174 13.37 15.28 1.32
CA ALA A 174 13.78 15.83 0.04
C ALA A 174 15.05 15.16 -0.50
N LEU A 175 16.01 14.85 0.38
CA LEU A 175 17.23 14.10 0.03
C LEU A 175 16.91 12.68 -0.40
N LEU A 176 16.00 11.99 0.30
CA LEU A 176 15.61 10.62 -0.02
C LEU A 176 14.86 10.53 -1.36
N ASN A 177 13.92 11.44 -1.61
CA ASN A 177 13.14 11.44 -2.85
C ASN A 177 13.98 11.69 -4.12
N ASN A 178 15.13 12.35 -3.98
CA ASN A 178 16.03 12.66 -5.09
C ASN A 178 17.23 11.70 -5.19
N ALA A 179 17.30 10.68 -4.34
CA ALA A 179 18.42 9.75 -4.31
C ALA A 179 18.36 8.76 -5.48
N LYS A 180 19.53 8.46 -6.08
CA LYS A 180 19.69 7.36 -7.04
C LYS A 180 19.72 5.99 -6.36
N GLY A 181 20.06 5.95 -5.07
CA GLY A 181 20.11 4.70 -4.29
C GLY A 181 21.00 4.79 -3.06
N PHE A 182 21.31 3.64 -2.50
CA PHE A 182 22.12 3.48 -1.30
C PHE A 182 23.33 2.58 -1.57
N SER A 183 24.45 2.87 -0.91
CA SER A 183 25.63 2.01 -0.83
C SER A 183 25.81 1.55 0.61
N VAL A 184 25.88 0.24 0.83
CA VAL A 184 26.14 -0.37 2.14
C VAL A 184 27.49 -1.08 2.06
N THR A 185 28.50 -0.53 2.74
CA THR A 185 29.83 -1.14 2.83
C THR A 185 29.97 -1.90 4.14
N LEU A 186 30.38 -3.17 4.04
CA LEU A 186 30.59 -4.09 5.15
C LEU A 186 31.93 -4.80 5.00
N PRO A 187 32.51 -5.33 6.10
CA PRO A 187 33.70 -6.18 6.00
C PRO A 187 33.38 -7.54 5.37
N GLN A 188 32.11 -8.00 5.42
CA GLN A 188 31.65 -9.26 4.85
C GLN A 188 30.59 -9.02 3.76
N GLN A 189 30.34 -10.02 2.92
CA GLN A 189 29.24 -9.97 1.94
C GLN A 189 27.87 -10.00 2.63
N ILE A 190 26.91 -9.31 2.03
CA ILE A 190 25.52 -9.31 2.48
C ILE A 190 24.88 -10.65 2.12
N ASP A 191 24.36 -11.35 3.12
CA ASP A 191 23.53 -12.54 2.92
C ASP A 191 22.11 -12.18 2.43
N LEU A 192 21.91 -12.18 1.11
CA LEU A 192 20.61 -11.87 0.50
C LEU A 192 19.57 -13.00 0.63
N THR A 193 19.85 -14.06 1.40
CA THR A 193 18.88 -15.16 1.62
C THR A 193 17.97 -14.92 2.82
N ARG A 194 18.22 -13.86 3.61
CA ARG A 194 17.45 -13.51 4.81
C ARG A 194 17.41 -12.00 5.06
N PRO A 195 16.39 -11.50 5.76
CA PRO A 195 16.37 -10.12 6.21
C PRO A 195 17.55 -9.79 7.12
N GLN A 196 18.12 -8.60 6.95
CA GLN A 196 19.24 -8.11 7.77
C GLN A 196 19.10 -6.62 8.03
N VAL A 197 19.53 -6.19 9.22
CA VAL A 197 19.55 -4.78 9.64
C VAL A 197 21.01 -4.31 9.75
N PHE A 198 21.29 -3.13 9.22
CA PHE A 198 22.61 -2.48 9.20
C PHE A 198 22.54 -1.08 9.83
N GLY A 199 23.67 -0.61 10.38
CA GLY A 199 23.83 0.67 11.06
C GLY A 199 23.59 0.63 12.58
N GLY A 200 23.33 -0.55 13.15
CA GLY A 200 23.01 -0.72 14.56
C GLY A 200 24.23 -0.94 15.46
N LEU A 201 23.99 -1.12 16.78
CA LEU A 201 25.06 -1.34 17.77
C LEU A 201 25.94 -2.57 17.54
N LYS A 202 25.52 -3.49 16.67
CA LYS A 202 26.14 -4.79 16.44
C LYS A 202 26.80 -4.90 15.06
N ASP A 203 26.81 -3.84 14.27
CA ASP A 203 27.46 -3.85 12.98
C ASP A 203 28.25 -2.56 12.76
N SER A 204 29.15 -2.61 11.79
CA SER A 204 30.01 -1.49 11.42
C SER A 204 29.69 -1.01 10.01
N ALA A 205 28.44 -1.12 9.55
CA ALA A 205 28.08 -0.81 8.16
C ALA A 205 28.26 0.68 7.86
N ILE A 206 29.02 1.01 6.81
CA ILE A 206 29.06 2.39 6.29
C ILE A 206 27.93 2.51 5.28
N ILE A 207 26.97 3.38 5.58
CA ILE A 207 25.78 3.60 4.76
C ILE A 207 25.90 4.94 4.06
N GLU A 208 25.85 4.94 2.73
CA GLU A 208 25.97 6.14 1.90
C GLU A 208 24.72 6.34 1.04
N LEU A 209 24.19 7.56 1.01
CA LEU A 209 23.19 7.99 0.03
C LEU A 209 23.89 8.40 -1.26
N ILE A 210 23.43 7.91 -2.40
CA ILE A 210 23.92 8.30 -3.72
C ILE A 210 22.97 9.35 -4.28
N GLY A 211 23.43 10.60 -4.35
CA GLY A 211 22.66 11.71 -4.91
C GLY A 211 22.53 11.64 -6.44
N PRO A 212 21.75 12.55 -7.04
CA PRO A 212 21.50 12.55 -8.49
C PRO A 212 22.77 12.74 -9.32
N ASN A 213 23.76 13.48 -8.79
CA ASN A 213 25.06 13.72 -9.42
C ASN A 213 26.14 12.71 -8.98
N GLU A 214 25.75 11.52 -8.51
CA GLU A 214 26.65 10.46 -7.99
C GLU A 214 27.48 10.84 -6.74
N GLN A 215 27.23 12.03 -6.18
CA GLN A 215 27.78 12.42 -4.90
C GLN A 215 27.33 11.46 -3.79
N LYS A 216 28.28 11.03 -2.94
CA LYS A 216 28.04 10.10 -1.84
C LYS A 216 28.03 10.84 -0.51
N HIS A 217 26.98 10.66 0.26
CA HIS A 217 26.84 11.24 1.59
C HIS A 217 26.68 10.15 2.63
N VAL A 218 27.54 10.10 3.64
CA VAL A 218 27.44 9.07 4.68
C VAL A 218 26.31 9.45 5.63
N MET A 219 25.44 8.48 5.92
CA MET A 219 24.27 8.67 6.75
C MET A 219 24.38 8.00 8.11
N ASN A 220 23.67 8.56 9.08
CA ASN A 220 23.39 7.92 10.36
C ASN A 220 21.95 7.37 10.38
N VAL A 221 21.76 6.20 9.78
CA VAL A 221 20.44 5.55 9.66
C VAL A 221 20.56 4.04 9.90
N LEU A 222 19.44 3.42 10.24
CA LEU A 222 19.28 1.98 10.11
C LEU A 222 18.72 1.64 8.74
N ILE A 223 19.29 0.63 8.07
CA ILE A 223 18.72 0.07 6.84
C ILE A 223 18.39 -1.40 7.10
N LYS A 224 17.15 -1.79 6.85
CA LYS A 224 16.75 -3.20 6.74
C LYS A 224 16.74 -3.59 5.27
N VAL A 225 17.53 -4.59 4.91
CA VAL A 225 17.48 -5.24 3.60
C VAL A 225 16.64 -6.50 3.74
N THR A 226 15.49 -6.52 3.08
CA THR A 226 14.53 -7.63 3.12
C THR A 226 14.48 -8.27 1.71
N PRO A 227 14.84 -9.55 1.55
CA PRO A 227 14.69 -10.23 0.27
C PRO A 227 13.22 -10.32 -0.16
N GLU A 228 12.97 -10.37 -1.47
CA GLU A 228 11.62 -10.35 -2.06
C GLU A 228 10.70 -11.45 -1.50
N ASP A 229 11.23 -12.66 -1.28
CA ASP A 229 10.47 -13.78 -0.70
C ASP A 229 9.87 -13.49 0.69
N TYR A 230 10.41 -12.51 1.42
CA TYR A 230 9.93 -12.10 2.74
C TYR A 230 8.89 -10.97 2.66
N GLN A 231 8.78 -10.31 1.50
CA GLN A 231 7.72 -9.35 1.22
C GLN A 231 6.47 -10.07 0.75
N LEU A 232 5.31 -9.51 1.08
CA LEU A 232 4.05 -10.00 0.55
C LEU A 232 3.98 -9.70 -0.94
N HIS A 233 3.93 -10.74 -1.76
CA HIS A 233 3.83 -10.58 -3.21
C HIS A 233 2.80 -11.57 -3.77
N LYS A 234 2.22 -11.20 -4.90
CA LYS A 234 1.28 -12.03 -5.64
C LYS A 234 1.98 -13.26 -6.21
N VAL A 235 1.30 -14.39 -6.17
CA VAL A 235 1.72 -15.63 -6.82
C VAL A 235 1.00 -15.73 -8.15
N GLU A 236 1.73 -15.62 -9.24
CA GLU A 236 1.17 -15.79 -10.59
C GLU A 236 0.76 -17.24 -10.83
N ASP A 237 -0.31 -17.42 -11.60
CA ASP A 237 -0.85 -18.72 -12.06
C ASP A 237 -1.15 -19.73 -10.95
N LEU A 238 -1.49 -19.25 -9.75
CA LEU A 238 -1.93 -20.07 -8.63
C LEU A 238 -3.41 -19.82 -8.32
N GLU A 239 -4.21 -20.86 -8.50
CA GLU A 239 -5.56 -20.95 -7.99
C GLU A 239 -5.61 -21.82 -6.73
N VAL A 240 -6.27 -21.31 -5.70
CA VAL A 240 -6.53 -22.05 -4.45
C VAL A 240 -8.02 -22.29 -4.32
N SER A 241 -8.43 -23.55 -4.20
CA SER A 241 -9.84 -23.92 -4.05
C SER A 241 -10.10 -24.85 -2.87
N CYS A 242 -11.31 -24.75 -2.32
CA CYS A 242 -11.86 -25.64 -1.30
C CYS A 242 -13.38 -25.68 -1.46
N GLY A 243 -13.94 -26.89 -1.64
CA GLY A 243 -15.33 -27.03 -2.07
C GLY A 243 -15.56 -26.36 -3.43
N ASP A 244 -16.59 -25.51 -3.51
CA ASP A 244 -16.97 -24.77 -4.73
C ASP A 244 -16.34 -23.37 -4.81
N VAL A 245 -15.51 -23.00 -3.82
CA VAL A 245 -14.87 -21.67 -3.78
C VAL A 245 -13.46 -21.75 -4.34
N THR A 246 -13.14 -20.79 -5.23
CA THR A 246 -11.80 -20.63 -5.83
C THR A 246 -11.30 -19.19 -5.71
N PHE A 247 -10.04 -19.03 -5.29
CA PHE A 247 -9.30 -17.77 -5.24
C PHE A 247 -8.16 -17.79 -6.27
N SER A 248 -7.91 -16.66 -6.91
CA SER A 248 -6.86 -16.49 -7.93
C SER A 248 -5.89 -15.33 -7.65
N ASP A 249 -6.21 -14.43 -6.71
CA ASP A 249 -5.30 -13.37 -6.25
C ASP A 249 -4.60 -13.81 -4.97
N ILE A 250 -3.72 -14.81 -5.11
CA ILE A 250 -3.03 -15.42 -3.97
C ILE A 250 -1.76 -14.64 -3.67
N ARG A 251 -1.51 -14.35 -2.40
CA ARG A 251 -0.28 -13.67 -1.97
C ARG A 251 0.50 -14.50 -0.98
N LYS A 252 1.83 -14.49 -1.09
CA LYS A 252 2.71 -15.26 -0.20
C LYS A 252 3.80 -14.40 0.39
N ARG A 253 4.29 -14.81 1.57
CA ARG A 253 5.58 -14.37 2.10
C ARG A 253 6.20 -15.41 3.00
N ARG A 254 7.52 -15.36 3.12
CA ARG A 254 8.31 -16.15 4.05
C ARG A 254 8.56 -15.37 5.33
N LEU A 255 8.48 -16.06 6.47
CA LEU A 255 8.83 -15.51 7.77
C LEU A 255 10.27 -15.85 8.13
N GLU A 256 10.90 -15.03 8.99
CA GLU A 256 12.25 -15.31 9.52
C GLU A 256 12.34 -16.65 10.25
N SER A 257 11.23 -17.12 10.81
CA SER A 257 11.11 -18.46 11.42
C SER A 257 11.25 -19.63 10.43
N GLY A 258 11.23 -19.35 9.12
CA GLY A 258 11.22 -20.34 8.05
C GLY A 258 9.83 -20.80 7.63
N LYS A 259 8.79 -20.40 8.36
CA LYS A 259 7.38 -20.61 7.98
C LYS A 259 7.00 -19.76 6.77
N VAL A 260 5.91 -20.17 6.12
CA VAL A 260 5.31 -19.47 4.98
C VAL A 260 3.91 -19.02 5.39
N GLU A 261 3.59 -17.77 5.07
CA GLU A 261 2.23 -17.24 5.10
C GLU A 261 1.70 -17.20 3.67
N LEU A 262 0.49 -17.73 3.49
CA LEU A 262 -0.20 -17.79 2.22
C LEU A 262 -1.60 -17.21 2.42
N TYR A 263 -1.84 -16.05 1.84
CA TYR A 263 -3.11 -15.34 1.87
C TYR A 263 -3.93 -15.76 0.65
N PHE A 264 -5.07 -16.40 0.90
CA PHE A 264 -6.04 -16.71 -0.17
C PHE A 264 -6.91 -15.50 -0.49
N SER A 265 -7.11 -14.66 0.52
CA SER A 265 -7.81 -13.39 0.49
C SER A 265 -7.25 -12.51 1.63
N PRO A 266 -7.61 -11.21 1.69
CA PRO A 266 -7.36 -10.38 2.87
C PRO A 266 -7.96 -10.94 4.16
N GLY A 267 -9.00 -11.76 4.08
CA GLY A 267 -9.68 -12.35 5.24
C GLY A 267 -9.11 -13.70 5.70
N ILE A 268 -8.40 -14.43 4.83
CA ILE A 268 -7.87 -15.78 5.14
C ILE A 268 -6.36 -15.85 4.90
N CYS A 269 -5.60 -16.03 5.98
CA CYS A 269 -4.17 -16.34 5.94
C CYS A 269 -3.89 -17.74 6.52
N LEU A 270 -3.28 -18.60 5.71
CA LEU A 270 -2.72 -19.87 6.12
C LEU A 270 -1.23 -19.71 6.42
N THR A 271 -0.83 -19.97 7.66
CA THR A 271 0.59 -20.11 8.04
C THR A 271 0.96 -21.58 8.19
N PHE A 272 2.03 -22.02 7.54
CA PHE A 272 2.54 -23.37 7.67
C PHE A 272 4.08 -23.42 7.68
N ASP A 273 4.62 -24.49 8.26
CA ASP A 273 6.06 -24.76 8.21
C ASP A 273 6.33 -25.83 7.13
N PRO A 274 7.10 -25.56 6.08
CA PRO A 274 7.42 -26.56 5.06
C PRO A 274 8.10 -27.83 5.60
N LYS A 275 8.66 -27.78 6.81
CA LYS A 275 9.34 -28.90 7.49
C LYS A 275 8.45 -29.62 8.50
N SER A 276 7.22 -29.16 8.75
CA SER A 276 6.32 -29.76 9.73
C SER A 276 4.87 -29.78 9.23
N ASN A 277 4.08 -30.74 9.72
CA ASN A 277 2.65 -30.79 9.39
C ASN A 277 1.79 -29.85 10.26
N LYS A 278 2.34 -28.74 10.78
CA LYS A 278 1.58 -27.76 11.56
C LYS A 278 1.10 -26.62 10.68
N GLN A 279 -0.20 -26.40 10.67
CA GLN A 279 -0.87 -25.30 9.98
C GLN A 279 -1.69 -24.49 10.98
N THR A 280 -1.75 -23.18 10.78
CA THR A 280 -2.60 -22.26 11.53
C THR A 280 -3.28 -21.29 10.58
N PHE A 281 -4.56 -21.01 10.83
CA PHE A 281 -5.31 -20.01 10.09
C PHE A 281 -5.48 -18.75 10.93
N GLU A 282 -5.24 -17.60 10.31
CA GLU A 282 -5.70 -16.31 10.81
C GLU A 282 -6.90 -15.89 9.94
N LEU A 283 -8.02 -15.59 10.61
CA LEU A 283 -9.29 -15.27 9.96
C LEU A 283 -9.77 -13.90 10.40
N GLN A 284 -10.30 -13.13 9.46
CA GLN A 284 -10.97 -11.86 9.69
C GLN A 284 -12.01 -11.62 8.58
N TYR A 285 -13.01 -10.80 8.84
CA TYR A 285 -13.99 -10.45 7.82
C TYR A 285 -13.43 -9.40 6.86
N GLU A 286 -13.58 -9.64 5.56
CA GLU A 286 -13.38 -8.63 4.52
C GLU A 286 -14.50 -7.57 4.52
N SER A 287 -14.30 -6.46 3.81
CA SER A 287 -15.24 -5.34 3.90
C SER A 287 -16.60 -5.57 3.22
N SER A 288 -16.60 -6.21 2.04
CA SER A 288 -17.80 -6.36 1.21
C SER A 288 -18.52 -7.70 1.39
N LEU A 289 -19.83 -7.73 1.14
CA LEU A 289 -20.65 -8.94 1.20
C LEU A 289 -20.13 -10.07 0.31
N HIS A 290 -19.72 -9.77 -0.93
CA HIS A 290 -19.18 -10.76 -1.86
C HIS A 290 -17.99 -11.52 -1.27
N HIS A 291 -16.98 -10.77 -0.82
CA HIS A 291 -15.73 -11.33 -0.34
C HIS A 291 -15.89 -12.06 1.01
N VAL A 292 -16.66 -11.49 1.96
CA VAL A 292 -16.98 -12.18 3.22
C VAL A 292 -17.70 -13.50 2.99
N LEU A 293 -18.70 -13.52 2.12
CA LEU A 293 -19.44 -14.74 1.83
C LEU A 293 -18.53 -15.79 1.18
N LYS A 294 -17.65 -15.36 0.26
CA LYS A 294 -16.65 -16.23 -0.36
C LYS A 294 -15.71 -16.87 0.67
N ASP A 295 -15.21 -16.08 1.61
CA ASP A 295 -14.36 -16.56 2.71
C ASP A 295 -15.09 -17.54 3.63
N LEU A 296 -16.32 -17.22 4.01
CA LEU A 296 -17.12 -18.09 4.89
C LEU A 296 -17.45 -19.43 4.23
N LEU A 297 -17.82 -19.42 2.94
CA LEU A 297 -18.09 -20.65 2.18
C LEU A 297 -16.82 -21.52 2.06
N PHE A 298 -15.66 -20.90 1.82
CA PHE A 298 -14.38 -21.62 1.79
C PHE A 298 -14.07 -22.26 3.14
N MET A 299 -14.24 -21.50 4.23
CA MET A 299 -13.97 -21.96 5.59
C MET A 299 -15.00 -23.01 6.07
N ASP A 300 -16.24 -22.96 5.57
CA ASP A 300 -17.25 -23.98 5.84
C ASP A 300 -16.94 -25.30 5.13
N ALA A 301 -16.55 -25.25 3.85
CA ALA A 301 -16.07 -26.43 3.13
C ALA A 301 -14.86 -27.06 3.84
N LEU A 302 -13.92 -26.23 4.30
CA LEU A 302 -12.77 -26.68 5.08
C LEU A 302 -13.19 -27.30 6.42
N ARG A 303 -14.15 -26.70 7.13
CA ARG A 303 -14.71 -27.23 8.38
C ARG A 303 -15.28 -28.62 8.18
N GLU A 304 -15.93 -28.88 7.05
CA GLU A 304 -16.49 -30.19 6.69
C GLU A 304 -15.44 -31.21 6.26
N GLY A 305 -14.17 -30.83 6.17
CA GLY A 305 -13.04 -31.72 5.84
C GLY A 305 -12.73 -31.80 4.35
N MET A 306 -13.22 -30.87 3.55
CA MET A 306 -12.80 -30.77 2.14
C MET A 306 -11.32 -30.38 2.06
N PRO A 307 -10.55 -30.92 1.09
CA PRO A 307 -9.15 -30.57 0.93
C PRO A 307 -8.99 -29.18 0.30
N ILE A 308 -7.92 -28.49 0.67
CA ILE A 308 -7.44 -27.33 -0.09
C ILE A 308 -6.66 -27.83 -1.29
N LYS A 309 -7.02 -27.34 -2.46
CA LYS A 309 -6.40 -27.69 -3.74
C LYS A 309 -5.65 -26.51 -4.32
N PHE A 310 -4.47 -26.77 -4.89
CA PHE A 310 -3.70 -25.83 -5.69
C PHE A 310 -3.80 -26.27 -7.14
N ASN A 311 -4.33 -25.40 -8.01
CA ASN A 311 -4.56 -25.71 -9.42
C ASN A 311 -5.30 -27.04 -9.64
N GLY A 312 -6.26 -27.35 -8.75
CA GLY A 312 -7.06 -28.58 -8.77
C GLY A 312 -6.44 -29.78 -8.05
N GLU A 313 -5.16 -29.76 -7.71
CA GLU A 313 -4.48 -30.85 -6.99
C GLU A 313 -4.52 -30.65 -5.48
N SER A 314 -4.85 -31.71 -4.71
CA SER A 314 -4.91 -31.63 -3.25
C SER A 314 -3.55 -31.28 -2.63
N ALA A 315 -3.45 -30.09 -2.06
CA ALA A 315 -2.26 -29.58 -1.38
C ALA A 315 -2.30 -29.83 0.13
N PHE A 316 -3.46 -29.62 0.75
CA PHE A 316 -3.67 -29.85 2.18
C PHE A 316 -4.96 -30.63 2.43
N ASN A 317 -4.85 -31.70 3.22
CA ASN A 317 -5.99 -32.52 3.61
C ASN A 317 -6.35 -32.22 5.06
N PHE A 318 -7.63 -31.96 5.32
CA PHE A 318 -8.15 -31.67 6.65
C PHE A 318 -9.21 -32.69 7.05
N GLN A 319 -9.31 -32.94 8.35
CA GLN A 319 -10.45 -33.66 8.90
C GLN A 319 -11.52 -32.66 9.31
N LYS A 320 -12.76 -33.14 9.39
CA LYS A 320 -13.88 -32.35 9.89
C LYS A 320 -13.54 -31.72 11.25
N SER A 321 -13.64 -30.39 11.32
CA SER A 321 -13.24 -29.60 12.47
C SER A 321 -14.39 -29.43 13.45
N ARG A 322 -14.10 -29.54 14.76
CA ARG A 322 -15.00 -29.19 15.86
C ARG A 322 -14.56 -27.93 16.62
N SER A 323 -13.70 -27.13 16.00
CA SER A 323 -13.18 -25.90 16.60
C SER A 323 -14.31 -24.94 16.96
N LYS A 324 -14.36 -24.49 18.22
CA LYS A 324 -15.33 -23.49 18.69
C LYS A 324 -15.12 -22.16 17.97
N PHE A 325 -13.87 -21.74 17.81
CA PHE A 325 -13.50 -20.52 17.09
C PHE A 325 -14.01 -20.53 15.64
N LEU A 326 -13.81 -21.64 14.91
CA LEU A 326 -14.28 -21.74 13.53
C LEU A 326 -15.81 -21.77 13.46
N LYS A 327 -16.48 -22.41 14.44
CA LYS A 327 -17.94 -22.38 14.55
C LYS A 327 -18.46 -20.96 14.76
N GLU A 328 -17.85 -20.19 15.66
CA GLU A 328 -18.19 -18.79 15.94
C GLU A 328 -17.96 -17.90 14.71
N PHE A 329 -16.84 -18.10 13.99
CA PHE A 329 -16.55 -17.39 12.75
C PHE A 329 -17.58 -17.65 11.64
N LEU A 330 -18.20 -18.84 11.62
CA LEU A 330 -19.21 -19.23 10.62
C LEU A 330 -20.65 -18.90 11.01
N GLU A 331 -20.90 -18.36 12.22
CA GLU A 331 -22.25 -18.00 12.68
C GLU A 331 -23.05 -17.10 11.72
N PRO A 332 -22.47 -16.11 11.02
CA PRO A 332 -23.24 -15.24 10.14
C PRO A 332 -23.44 -15.79 8.71
N LEU A 333 -22.95 -16.99 8.38
CA LEU A 333 -23.00 -17.53 7.02
C LEU A 333 -24.40 -17.51 6.42
N ASP A 334 -25.39 -18.08 7.11
CA ASP A 334 -26.78 -18.14 6.62
C ASP A 334 -27.36 -16.74 6.37
N TYR A 335 -27.03 -15.77 7.23
CA TYR A 335 -27.46 -14.39 7.07
C TYR A 335 -26.84 -13.75 5.82
N PHE A 336 -25.54 -13.94 5.58
CA PHE A 336 -24.87 -13.38 4.41
C PHE A 336 -25.29 -14.06 3.09
N VAL A 337 -25.58 -15.37 3.11
CA VAL A 337 -26.21 -16.05 1.97
C VAL A 337 -27.56 -15.41 1.65
N ALA A 338 -28.40 -15.21 2.66
CA ALA A 338 -29.73 -14.65 2.48
C ALA A 338 -29.68 -13.17 2.02
N LEU A 339 -28.75 -12.37 2.55
CA LEU A 339 -28.48 -11.02 2.05
C LEU A 339 -28.00 -11.03 0.60
N SER A 340 -27.12 -11.95 0.21
CA SER A 340 -26.66 -12.05 -1.18
C SER A 340 -27.80 -12.37 -2.14
N ASN A 341 -28.76 -13.20 -1.73
CA ASN A 341 -29.96 -13.46 -2.52
C ASN A 341 -30.84 -12.21 -2.66
N MET A 342 -31.05 -11.46 -1.58
CA MET A 342 -31.75 -10.17 -1.64
C MET A 342 -31.04 -9.17 -2.55
N CYS A 343 -29.70 -9.11 -2.54
CA CYS A 343 -28.94 -8.30 -3.48
C CYS A 343 -29.23 -8.70 -4.94
N GLY A 344 -29.31 -10.00 -5.24
CA GLY A 344 -29.73 -10.49 -6.56
C GLY A 344 -31.12 -9.99 -6.96
N ASP A 345 -32.12 -10.14 -6.08
CA ASP A 345 -33.50 -9.72 -6.35
C ASP A 345 -33.64 -8.19 -6.54
N LEU A 346 -32.77 -7.41 -5.89
CA LEU A 346 -32.73 -5.95 -5.99
C LEU A 346 -31.74 -5.45 -7.06
N SER A 347 -31.07 -6.36 -7.79
CA SER A 347 -30.04 -6.05 -8.79
C SER A 347 -28.89 -5.19 -8.24
N ILE A 348 -28.38 -5.60 -7.08
CA ILE A 348 -27.24 -5.00 -6.39
C ILE A 348 -26.01 -5.90 -6.62
N ASP A 349 -24.90 -5.33 -7.06
CA ASP A 349 -23.60 -6.02 -7.01
C ASP A 349 -23.15 -6.19 -5.55
N PRO A 350 -23.02 -7.43 -5.02
CA PRO A 350 -22.61 -7.66 -3.63
C PRO A 350 -21.19 -7.14 -3.30
N LYS A 351 -20.35 -6.83 -4.30
CA LYS A 351 -19.04 -6.19 -4.08
C LYS A 351 -19.17 -4.74 -3.60
N LEU A 352 -20.25 -4.05 -4.00
CA LEU A 352 -20.53 -2.66 -3.60
C LEU A 352 -21.16 -2.57 -2.20
N CYS A 353 -21.68 -3.67 -1.67
CA CYS A 353 -22.30 -3.72 -0.35
C CYS A 353 -21.24 -3.96 0.74
N LYS A 354 -20.72 -2.89 1.36
CA LYS A 354 -19.79 -2.96 2.49
C LYS A 354 -20.56 -3.32 3.77
N VAL A 355 -20.35 -4.53 4.31
CA VAL A 355 -21.17 -5.09 5.41
C VAL A 355 -20.50 -5.07 6.77
N THR A 356 -19.17 -5.02 6.84
CA THR A 356 -18.44 -4.94 8.12
C THR A 356 -18.27 -3.52 8.63
N ASP A 357 -18.41 -2.54 7.74
CA ASP A 357 -18.16 -1.13 8.02
C ASP A 357 -19.46 -0.36 8.30
N LEU A 358 -20.59 -1.08 8.40
CA LEU A 358 -21.90 -0.48 8.65
C LEU A 358 -22.05 0.00 10.09
N SER A 359 -22.62 1.20 10.26
CA SER A 359 -23.09 1.64 11.58
C SER A 359 -24.17 0.70 12.14
N ASP A 360 -24.36 0.70 13.46
CA ASP A 360 -25.42 -0.07 14.12
C ASP A 360 -26.81 0.22 13.54
N THR A 361 -27.07 1.49 13.18
CA THR A 361 -28.34 1.92 12.57
C THR A 361 -28.50 1.37 11.16
N ALA A 362 -27.47 1.48 10.32
CA ALA A 362 -27.49 0.95 8.95
C ALA A 362 -27.67 -0.58 8.96
N SER A 363 -26.96 -1.28 9.85
CA SER A 363 -27.07 -2.73 10.04
C SER A 363 -28.48 -3.16 10.44
N LYS A 364 -29.14 -2.44 11.37
CA LYS A 364 -30.52 -2.71 11.78
C LYS A 364 -31.51 -2.46 10.63
N ASN A 365 -31.39 -1.34 9.93
CA ASN A 365 -32.28 -1.02 8.83
C ASN A 365 -32.17 -2.02 7.67
N LEU A 366 -30.94 -2.44 7.33
CA LEU A 366 -30.70 -3.48 6.33
C LEU A 366 -31.34 -4.81 6.76
N ARG A 367 -31.20 -5.19 8.04
CA ARG A 367 -31.84 -6.37 8.61
C ARG A 367 -33.36 -6.31 8.53
N ASP A 368 -33.97 -5.16 8.84
CA ASP A 368 -35.43 -5.01 8.80
C ASP A 368 -35.99 -5.10 7.37
N VAL A 369 -35.29 -4.49 6.41
CA VAL A 369 -35.61 -4.64 4.97
C VAL A 369 -35.49 -6.10 4.55
N TYR A 370 -34.40 -6.76 4.94
CA TYR A 370 -34.19 -8.19 4.69
C TYR A 370 -35.33 -9.03 5.25
N LEU A 371 -35.69 -8.86 6.53
CA LEU A 371 -36.75 -9.64 7.18
C LEU A 371 -38.10 -9.47 6.48
N CYS A 372 -38.40 -8.27 5.97
CA CYS A 372 -39.61 -8.04 5.17
C CYS A 372 -39.50 -8.67 3.78
N HIS A 373 -38.34 -8.59 3.13
CA HIS A 373 -38.06 -9.19 1.82
C HIS A 373 -38.31 -10.70 1.83
N VAL A 374 -37.77 -11.40 2.83
CA VAL A 374 -37.97 -12.85 2.99
C VAL A 374 -39.30 -13.24 3.65
N GLY A 375 -40.17 -12.27 3.95
CA GLY A 375 -41.49 -12.51 4.54
C GLY A 375 -41.50 -12.95 6.01
N LEU A 376 -40.36 -12.84 6.71
CA LEU A 376 -40.23 -13.11 8.14
C LEU A 376 -40.75 -11.96 9.02
N ALA A 377 -40.89 -10.76 8.46
CA ALA A 377 -41.54 -9.61 9.06
C ALA A 377 -42.60 -9.03 8.11
N SER A 378 -43.49 -8.19 8.65
CA SER A 378 -44.50 -7.49 7.86
C SER A 378 -44.43 -5.99 8.07
N PHE A 379 -44.29 -5.24 6.99
CA PHE A 379 -44.51 -3.81 6.94
C PHE A 379 -45.95 -3.53 6.48
N LYS A 380 -46.59 -2.48 7.01
CA LYS A 380 -47.86 -1.96 6.51
C LYS A 380 -47.84 -0.44 6.56
N HIS A 381 -47.95 0.19 5.39
CA HIS A 381 -48.07 1.64 5.30
C HIS A 381 -49.53 2.07 5.52
N LYS A 382 -49.77 3.02 6.43
CA LYS A 382 -51.13 3.43 6.85
C LYS A 382 -52.01 3.96 5.72
N GLN A 383 -51.41 4.58 4.70
CA GLN A 383 -52.12 5.23 3.61
C GLN A 383 -52.37 4.31 2.41
N ASN A 384 -51.90 3.06 2.45
CA ASN A 384 -51.99 2.10 1.35
C ASN A 384 -51.46 2.60 -0.02
N ILE A 385 -50.56 3.58 -0.01
CA ILE A 385 -49.87 4.10 -1.19
C ILE A 385 -48.41 3.65 -1.21
N PRO A 386 -47.82 3.38 -2.40
CA PRO A 386 -46.41 3.04 -2.52
C PRO A 386 -45.52 4.04 -1.78
N LEU A 387 -44.48 3.53 -1.11
CA LEU A 387 -43.57 4.34 -0.31
C LEU A 387 -42.14 4.19 -0.84
N ARG A 388 -41.57 5.30 -1.31
CA ARG A 388 -40.12 5.38 -1.58
C ARG A 388 -39.37 5.36 -0.25
N HIS A 389 -38.32 4.55 -0.18
CA HIS A 389 -37.45 4.43 0.98
C HIS A 389 -35.99 4.44 0.55
N ASP A 390 -35.24 5.42 1.03
CA ASP A 390 -33.81 5.57 0.78
C ASP A 390 -33.06 4.89 1.94
N LEU A 391 -32.58 3.66 1.72
CA LEU A 391 -31.82 2.91 2.72
C LEU A 391 -30.33 3.28 2.62
N HIS A 392 -29.84 4.07 3.57
CA HIS A 392 -28.43 4.48 3.63
C HIS A 392 -27.53 3.40 4.26
N LEU A 393 -26.47 3.03 3.55
CA LEU A 393 -25.39 2.12 3.93
C LEU A 393 -24.06 2.89 3.91
N ASP A 394 -23.88 3.79 4.87
CA ASP A 394 -22.75 4.72 4.95
C ASP A 394 -22.62 5.61 3.69
N LYS A 395 -21.56 5.43 2.88
CA LYS A 395 -21.30 6.21 1.65
C LYS A 395 -22.23 5.85 0.48
N VAL A 396 -22.95 4.73 0.56
CA VAL A 396 -23.84 4.29 -0.51
C VAL A 396 -25.27 4.16 0.00
N LYS A 397 -26.24 4.08 -0.91
CA LYS A 397 -27.67 3.90 -0.61
C LYS A 397 -28.33 2.90 -1.56
N ILE A 398 -29.38 2.24 -1.05
CA ILE A 398 -30.28 1.40 -1.84
C ILE A 398 -31.62 2.15 -1.91
N LEU A 399 -32.13 2.38 -3.11
CA LEU A 399 -33.44 3.00 -3.28
C LEU A 399 -34.52 1.94 -3.47
N LEU A 400 -35.44 1.88 -2.52
CA LEU A 400 -36.52 0.90 -2.48
C LEU A 400 -37.86 1.55 -2.76
N LEU A 401 -38.75 0.79 -3.39
CA LEU A 401 -40.17 1.08 -3.44
C LEU A 401 -40.92 -0.02 -2.69
N TRP A 402 -41.57 0.35 -1.59
CA TRP A 402 -42.45 -0.53 -0.86
C TRP A 402 -43.82 -0.54 -1.51
N VAL A 403 -44.27 -1.72 -1.90
CA VAL A 403 -45.58 -1.94 -2.53
C VAL A 403 -46.27 -3.16 -1.91
N PRO A 404 -47.61 -3.21 -1.89
CA PRO A 404 -48.32 -4.43 -1.52
C PRO A 404 -48.07 -5.51 -2.59
N ASP A 405 -47.61 -6.67 -2.14
CA ASP A 405 -47.48 -7.88 -2.96
C ASP A 405 -48.87 -8.34 -3.40
N GLU A 406 -49.06 -8.57 -4.70
CA GLU A 406 -50.38 -8.86 -5.28
C GLU A 406 -50.96 -10.19 -4.78
N GLU A 407 -50.13 -11.19 -4.49
CA GLU A 407 -50.57 -12.51 -4.06
C GLU A 407 -50.86 -12.57 -2.55
N THR A 408 -50.00 -11.96 -1.74
CA THR A 408 -50.04 -12.09 -0.27
C THR A 408 -50.65 -10.87 0.43
N GLY A 409 -50.80 -9.74 -0.27
CA GLY A 409 -51.23 -8.47 0.29
C GLY A 409 -50.25 -7.87 1.32
N LYS A 410 -49.08 -8.49 1.52
CA LYS A 410 -48.03 -8.01 2.43
C LYS A 410 -47.15 -7.00 1.69
N TRP A 411 -46.68 -5.97 2.39
CA TRP A 411 -45.77 -5.01 1.77
C TRP A 411 -44.39 -5.64 1.62
N LYS A 412 -43.85 -5.59 0.40
CA LYS A 412 -42.50 -6.04 0.11
C LYS A 412 -41.67 -4.88 -0.46
N PRO A 413 -40.37 -4.82 -0.10
CA PRO A 413 -39.46 -3.92 -0.75
C PRO A 413 -39.16 -4.43 -2.17
N THR A 414 -39.26 -3.56 -3.16
CA THR A 414 -38.77 -3.79 -4.53
C THR A 414 -37.76 -2.71 -4.89
N SER A 415 -36.94 -2.92 -5.92
CA SER A 415 -36.03 -1.87 -6.38
C SER A 415 -36.84 -0.70 -6.94
N PHE A 416 -36.45 0.54 -6.58
CA PHE A 416 -37.06 1.76 -7.12
C PHE A 416 -36.87 1.90 -8.64
N PHE A 417 -35.88 1.22 -9.21
CA PHE A 417 -35.58 1.25 -10.65
C PHE A 417 -36.21 0.11 -11.44
N ASP A 418 -37.05 -0.72 -10.82
CA ASP A 418 -37.76 -1.80 -11.52
C ASP A 418 -38.93 -1.24 -12.35
N THR A 419 -38.61 -0.76 -13.55
CA THR A 419 -39.60 -0.23 -14.51
C THR A 419 -40.44 -1.30 -15.19
N THR A 420 -40.19 -2.59 -14.92
CA THR A 420 -41.04 -3.68 -15.43
C THR A 420 -42.31 -3.85 -14.59
N LYS A 421 -42.26 -3.43 -13.32
CA LYS A 421 -43.38 -3.52 -12.38
C LYS A 421 -44.05 -2.20 -12.11
N HIS A 422 -43.33 -1.08 -12.25
CA HIS A 422 -43.78 0.24 -11.80
C HIS A 422 -43.73 1.28 -12.91
N MET A 423 -44.77 2.11 -12.98
CA MET A 423 -44.80 3.31 -13.82
C MET A 423 -44.58 4.56 -12.96
N PHE A 424 -43.76 5.47 -13.48
CA PHE A 424 -43.43 6.71 -12.81
C PHE A 424 -43.98 7.92 -13.58
N ALA A 425 -44.44 8.93 -12.85
CA ALA A 425 -44.98 10.14 -13.44
C ALA A 425 -44.79 11.36 -12.54
N VAL A 426 -44.72 12.53 -13.13
CA VAL A 426 -44.70 13.82 -12.43
C VAL A 426 -45.96 14.61 -12.75
N THR A 427 -46.45 15.35 -11.75
CA THR A 427 -47.52 16.33 -11.96
C THR A 427 -46.88 17.65 -12.38
N LYS A 428 -47.15 18.08 -13.61
CA LYS A 428 -46.67 19.34 -14.15
C LYS A 428 -47.84 20.31 -14.27
N GLN A 429 -47.66 21.52 -13.75
CA GLN A 429 -48.63 22.58 -13.94
C GLN A 429 -48.32 23.31 -15.24
N ASP A 430 -49.31 23.41 -16.12
CA ASP A 430 -49.24 24.26 -17.30
C ASP A 430 -49.06 25.72 -16.85
N PRO A 431 -47.99 26.41 -17.30
CA PRO A 431 -47.69 27.77 -16.85
C PRO A 431 -48.78 28.78 -17.25
N THR A 432 -49.48 28.53 -18.36
CA THR A 432 -50.50 29.38 -18.96
C THR A 432 -51.89 29.04 -18.44
N THR A 433 -52.30 27.77 -18.49
CA THR A 433 -53.66 27.35 -18.09
C THR A 433 -53.80 27.05 -16.60
N LYS A 434 -52.68 26.95 -15.87
CA LYS A 434 -52.60 26.51 -14.46
C LYS A 434 -53.17 25.11 -14.19
N GLN A 435 -53.49 24.34 -15.24
CA GLN A 435 -53.97 22.98 -15.12
C GLN A 435 -52.82 22.01 -14.87
N ASN A 436 -53.07 21.03 -14.02
CA ASN A 436 -52.12 19.94 -13.78
C ASN A 436 -52.31 18.85 -14.83
N HIS A 437 -51.23 18.44 -15.47
CA HIS A 437 -51.18 17.24 -16.28
C HIS A 437 -50.14 16.26 -15.71
N ILE A 438 -50.39 14.98 -15.92
CA ILE A 438 -49.48 13.91 -15.52
C ILE A 438 -48.56 13.62 -16.70
N GLU A 439 -47.26 13.75 -16.49
CA GLU A 439 -46.23 13.47 -17.49
C GLU A 439 -45.46 12.19 -17.08
N PRO A 440 -45.48 11.12 -17.90
CA PRO A 440 -44.67 9.94 -17.67
C PRO A 440 -43.16 10.26 -17.66
N VAL A 441 -42.44 9.70 -16.69
CA VAL A 441 -40.99 9.87 -16.53
C VAL A 441 -40.35 8.54 -16.13
N THR A 442 -39.02 8.50 -16.10
CA THR A 442 -38.26 7.36 -15.57
C THR A 442 -37.94 7.57 -14.08
N PRO A 443 -37.64 6.50 -13.32
CA PRO A 443 -37.15 6.63 -11.95
C PRO A 443 -35.82 7.41 -11.87
N TYR A 444 -35.00 7.36 -12.92
CA TYR A 444 -33.73 8.10 -13.00
C TYR A 444 -33.94 9.62 -13.04
N ASP A 445 -35.07 10.09 -13.58
CA ASP A 445 -35.41 11.51 -13.64
C ASP A 445 -35.71 12.12 -12.26
N PHE A 446 -35.98 11.28 -11.23
CA PHE A 446 -36.17 11.72 -9.84
C PHE A 446 -34.87 11.89 -9.06
N ILE A 447 -33.73 11.45 -9.62
CA ILE A 447 -32.46 11.47 -8.92
C ILE A 447 -31.74 12.80 -9.22
N PRO A 448 -31.33 13.57 -8.20
CA PRO A 448 -30.54 14.78 -8.40
C PRO A 448 -29.22 14.51 -9.13
N HIS A 449 -28.68 15.53 -9.77
CA HIS A 449 -27.40 15.43 -10.49
C HIS A 449 -26.27 14.99 -9.56
N GLY A 450 -25.44 14.05 -10.03
CA GLY A 450 -24.29 13.53 -9.29
C GLY A 450 -24.61 12.42 -8.29
N GLU A 451 -25.86 12.32 -7.82
CA GLU A 451 -26.24 11.35 -6.78
C GLU A 451 -26.39 9.89 -7.25
N LEU A 452 -26.33 9.63 -8.56
CA LEU A 452 -26.44 8.27 -9.09
C LEU A 452 -25.27 7.38 -8.63
N GLY A 453 -24.09 7.96 -8.40
CA GLY A 453 -22.88 7.24 -7.97
C GLY A 453 -23.01 6.56 -6.62
N ASP A 454 -23.84 7.11 -5.73
CA ASP A 454 -24.06 6.56 -4.39
C ASP A 454 -25.11 5.44 -4.38
N ILE A 455 -25.86 5.25 -5.47
CA ILE A 455 -26.98 4.30 -5.52
C ILE A 455 -26.52 2.98 -6.11
N ILE A 456 -26.58 1.89 -5.33
CA ILE A 456 -26.00 0.59 -5.74
C ILE A 456 -26.97 -0.36 -6.43
N ASN A 457 -28.24 0.05 -6.62
CA ASN A 457 -29.30 -0.75 -7.24
C ASN A 457 -29.91 -0.09 -8.49
N LEU A 458 -29.08 0.59 -9.30
CA LEU A 458 -29.51 1.38 -10.47
C LEU A 458 -30.11 0.58 -11.63
N GLN A 459 -30.00 -0.75 -11.63
CA GLN A 459 -30.47 -1.62 -12.71
C GLN A 459 -29.98 -1.18 -14.12
N PRO A 460 -28.68 -1.32 -14.43
CA PRO A 460 -28.12 -0.92 -15.73
C PRO A 460 -28.92 -1.42 -16.94
N ASP A 461 -29.40 -2.66 -16.88
CA ASP A 461 -30.12 -3.32 -17.97
C ASP A 461 -31.51 -2.72 -18.25
N LEU A 462 -32.10 -1.99 -17.28
CA LEU A 462 -33.41 -1.35 -17.45
C LEU A 462 -33.33 0.13 -17.84
N LEU A 463 -32.14 0.74 -17.81
CA LEU A 463 -31.97 2.18 -18.05
C LEU A 463 -32.47 2.61 -19.44
N VAL A 464 -31.99 1.98 -20.51
CA VAL A 464 -32.38 2.33 -21.88
C VAL A 464 -33.85 1.97 -22.16
N PRO A 465 -34.33 0.75 -21.82
CA PRO A 465 -35.74 0.40 -21.97
C PRO A 465 -36.70 1.36 -21.25
N ALA A 466 -36.31 1.90 -20.09
CA ALA A 466 -37.14 2.86 -19.35
C ALA A 466 -37.44 4.13 -20.17
N TYR A 467 -36.45 4.66 -20.90
CA TYR A 467 -36.64 5.83 -21.76
C TYR A 467 -37.32 5.49 -23.09
N GLU A 468 -37.06 4.29 -23.65
CA GLU A 468 -37.70 3.82 -24.89
C GLU A 468 -39.23 3.75 -24.80
N ASN A 469 -39.74 3.43 -23.61
CA ASN A 469 -41.18 3.33 -23.35
C ASN A 469 -41.89 4.68 -23.18
N LEU A 470 -41.14 5.80 -23.14
CA LEU A 470 -41.72 7.14 -23.04
C LEU A 470 -41.93 7.77 -24.42
N VAL A 471 -42.96 8.61 -24.52
CA VAL A 471 -43.28 9.39 -25.72
C VAL A 471 -43.26 10.87 -25.38
N GLY A 472 -42.62 11.68 -26.23
CA GLY A 472 -42.63 13.14 -26.13
C GLY A 472 -41.28 13.78 -26.48
N ASP A 473 -41.32 15.04 -26.89
CA ASP A 473 -40.14 15.78 -27.37
C ASP A 473 -39.09 16.04 -26.27
N SER A 474 -39.50 16.01 -25.00
CA SER A 474 -38.62 16.21 -23.85
C SER A 474 -37.83 14.96 -23.43
N VAL A 475 -38.16 13.77 -23.96
CA VAL A 475 -37.58 12.50 -23.50
C VAL A 475 -36.08 12.43 -23.81
N ALA A 476 -35.65 12.83 -25.02
CA ALA A 476 -34.23 12.85 -25.37
C ALA A 476 -33.41 13.82 -24.50
N SER A 477 -33.98 15.00 -24.22
CA SER A 477 -33.37 15.98 -23.31
C SER A 477 -33.21 15.43 -21.88
N ARG A 478 -34.22 14.75 -21.34
CA ARG A 478 -34.15 14.08 -20.03
C ARG A 478 -33.12 12.95 -20.01
N ALA A 479 -33.12 12.09 -21.02
CA ALA A 479 -32.12 11.04 -21.13
C ALA A 479 -30.71 11.61 -21.17
N ASN A 480 -30.48 12.69 -21.91
CA ASN A 480 -29.19 13.38 -21.95
C ASN A 480 -28.80 13.97 -20.59
N ARG A 481 -29.76 14.50 -19.82
CA ARG A 481 -29.53 14.95 -18.44
C ARG A 481 -29.04 13.81 -17.56
N THR A 482 -29.61 12.61 -17.71
CA THR A 482 -29.18 11.39 -17.00
C THR A 482 -27.80 10.92 -17.47
N VAL A 483 -27.49 10.97 -18.77
CA VAL A 483 -26.13 10.72 -19.29
C VAL A 483 -25.11 11.62 -18.60
N LEU A 484 -25.37 12.93 -18.53
CA LEU A 484 -24.47 13.88 -17.87
C LEU A 484 -24.33 13.54 -16.37
N SER A 485 -25.44 13.22 -15.68
CA SER A 485 -25.42 12.82 -14.28
C SER A 485 -24.56 11.57 -14.04
N LEU A 486 -24.67 10.55 -14.90
CA LEU A 486 -23.86 9.33 -14.82
C LEU A 486 -22.37 9.61 -15.03
N ILE A 487 -22.02 10.52 -15.96
CA ILE A 487 -20.61 10.92 -16.17
C ILE A 487 -20.07 11.63 -14.93
N THR A 488 -20.83 12.58 -14.36
CA THR A 488 -20.44 13.26 -13.10
C THR A 488 -20.25 12.24 -11.98
N SER A 489 -21.21 11.33 -11.78
CA SER A 489 -21.12 10.29 -10.77
C SER A 489 -19.90 9.38 -10.98
N ALA A 490 -19.53 9.08 -12.24
CA ALA A 490 -18.35 8.28 -12.55
C ALA A 490 -17.02 9.01 -12.24
N ASP A 491 -17.00 10.33 -12.33
CA ASP A 491 -15.84 11.14 -11.93
C ASP A 491 -15.69 11.13 -10.39
N GLU A 492 -16.81 11.23 -9.67
CA GLU A 492 -16.88 11.29 -8.20
C GLU A 492 -16.74 9.92 -7.50
N THR A 493 -17.04 8.82 -8.20
CA THR A 493 -16.98 7.45 -7.66
C THR A 493 -16.02 6.55 -8.47
N PRO A 494 -14.69 6.70 -8.30
CA PRO A 494 -13.70 5.99 -9.13
C PRO A 494 -13.86 4.46 -9.18
N HIS A 495 -14.32 3.83 -8.10
CA HIS A 495 -14.52 2.38 -7.99
C HIS A 495 -15.74 1.85 -8.77
N ARG A 496 -16.66 2.73 -9.19
CA ARG A 496 -17.83 2.39 -10.04
C ARG A 496 -17.77 3.03 -11.42
N ARG A 497 -16.67 3.72 -11.73
CA ARG A 497 -16.51 4.50 -12.95
C ARG A 497 -16.86 3.72 -14.22
N VAL A 498 -16.38 2.48 -14.34
CA VAL A 498 -16.60 1.65 -15.53
C VAL A 498 -18.08 1.31 -15.71
N GLU A 499 -18.77 0.91 -14.63
CA GLU A 499 -20.21 0.62 -14.63
C GLU A 499 -21.01 1.85 -15.06
N LEU A 500 -20.78 2.99 -14.41
CA LEU A 500 -21.52 4.23 -14.64
C LEU A 500 -21.27 4.81 -16.03
N LEU A 501 -20.02 4.77 -16.53
CA LEU A 501 -19.71 5.20 -17.90
C LEU A 501 -20.29 4.26 -18.96
N LYS A 502 -20.40 2.96 -18.67
CA LYS A 502 -21.09 2.02 -19.57
C LYS A 502 -22.59 2.36 -19.65
N MET A 503 -23.25 2.58 -18.51
CA MET A 503 -24.63 3.05 -18.48
C MET A 503 -24.81 4.36 -19.26
N ALA A 504 -23.91 5.33 -19.06
CA ALA A 504 -23.92 6.60 -19.78
C ALA A 504 -23.74 6.40 -21.28
N SER A 505 -22.84 5.49 -21.69
CA SER A 505 -22.57 5.14 -23.08
C SER A 505 -23.79 4.52 -23.76
N ASP A 506 -24.43 3.55 -23.10
CA ASP A 506 -25.59 2.83 -23.63
C ASP A 506 -26.77 3.78 -23.83
N LEU A 507 -27.04 4.65 -22.84
CA LEU A 507 -28.09 5.67 -22.97
C LEU A 507 -27.74 6.76 -23.98
N ASN A 508 -26.48 7.20 -24.05
CA ASN A 508 -26.04 8.21 -25.03
C ASN A 508 -26.12 7.69 -26.48
N LYS A 509 -25.82 6.40 -26.69
CA LYS A 509 -26.01 5.76 -28.00
C LYS A 509 -27.47 5.88 -28.43
N TRP A 510 -28.39 5.57 -27.52
CA TRP A 510 -29.83 5.71 -27.77
C TRP A 510 -30.24 7.17 -28.08
N THR A 511 -29.73 8.16 -27.33
CA THR A 511 -30.06 9.58 -27.61
C THR A 511 -29.56 10.03 -28.98
N ILE A 512 -28.38 9.58 -29.42
CA ILE A 512 -27.84 9.88 -30.77
C ILE A 512 -28.69 9.23 -31.87
N GLU A 513 -29.21 8.02 -31.65
CA GLU A 513 -30.10 7.36 -32.62
C GLU A 513 -31.42 8.13 -32.82
N LYS A 514 -31.91 8.80 -31.76
CA LYS A 514 -33.09 9.68 -31.81
C LYS A 514 -32.80 11.03 -32.48
N GLU A 515 -31.66 11.66 -32.16
CA GLU A 515 -31.29 12.98 -32.68
C GLU A 515 -29.83 12.98 -33.16
N LYS A 516 -29.60 12.51 -34.39
CA LYS A 516 -28.24 12.29 -34.94
C LYS A 516 -27.39 13.56 -35.06
N GLU A 517 -28.03 14.71 -35.25
CA GLU A 517 -27.36 16.00 -35.49
C GLU A 517 -27.15 16.80 -34.18
N ASN A 518 -27.53 16.25 -33.03
CA ASN A 518 -27.37 16.94 -31.75
C ASN A 518 -25.90 16.93 -31.28
N HIS A 519 -25.22 18.07 -31.40
CA HIS A 519 -23.81 18.22 -31.07
C HIS A 519 -23.49 17.94 -29.60
N SER A 520 -24.41 18.24 -28.67
CA SER A 520 -24.24 17.93 -27.26
C SER A 520 -24.15 16.42 -27.02
N PHE A 521 -24.92 15.62 -27.75
CA PHE A 521 -24.89 14.16 -27.62
C PHE A 521 -23.59 13.58 -28.17
N LEU A 522 -23.06 14.16 -29.26
CA LEU A 522 -21.77 13.78 -29.83
C LEU A 522 -20.61 14.12 -28.89
N ILE A 523 -20.62 15.30 -28.27
CA ILE A 523 -19.64 15.70 -27.25
C ILE A 523 -19.69 14.72 -26.07
N ASN A 524 -20.90 14.34 -25.61
CA ASN A 524 -21.10 13.35 -24.56
C ASN A 524 -20.48 12.00 -24.88
N ARG A 525 -20.66 11.50 -26.11
CA ARG A 525 -20.00 10.27 -26.58
C ARG A 525 -18.48 10.36 -26.49
N LEU A 526 -17.90 11.46 -26.98
CA LEU A 526 -16.45 11.66 -27.02
C LEU A 526 -15.85 11.78 -25.61
N GLN A 527 -16.51 12.47 -24.69
CA GLN A 527 -16.02 12.58 -23.31
C GLN A 527 -16.15 11.28 -22.51
N ILE A 528 -17.14 10.44 -22.80
CA ILE A 528 -17.23 9.08 -22.23
C ILE A 528 -16.06 8.23 -22.73
N LYS A 529 -15.83 8.21 -24.05
CA LYS A 529 -14.68 7.50 -24.65
C LYS A 529 -13.35 7.98 -24.09
N LYS A 530 -13.18 9.29 -23.88
CA LYS A 530 -11.96 9.86 -23.28
C LYS A 530 -11.69 9.27 -21.90
N ARG A 531 -12.71 9.21 -21.03
CA ARG A 531 -12.59 8.66 -19.67
C ARG A 531 -12.35 7.15 -19.66
N LEU A 532 -12.83 6.42 -20.66
CA LEU A 532 -12.58 5.00 -20.84
C LEU A 532 -11.23 4.69 -21.52
N GLY A 533 -10.42 5.72 -21.86
CA GLY A 533 -9.18 5.54 -22.61
C GLY A 533 -9.38 5.06 -24.06
N GLY A 534 -10.61 5.18 -24.59
CA GLY A 534 -11.04 4.59 -25.87
C GLY A 534 -11.20 5.59 -27.02
N LEU A 535 -10.57 6.77 -26.98
CA LEU A 535 -10.60 7.71 -28.11
C LEU A 535 -9.72 7.21 -29.26
N THR A 536 -10.35 6.93 -30.39
CA THR A 536 -9.67 6.50 -31.62
C THR A 536 -9.17 7.69 -32.45
N ASP A 537 -8.31 7.45 -33.44
CA ASP A 537 -7.91 8.48 -34.41
C ASP A 537 -9.09 9.06 -35.20
N GLU A 538 -10.13 8.25 -35.44
CA GLU A 538 -11.37 8.71 -36.07
C GLU A 538 -12.17 9.64 -35.15
N ASP A 539 -12.22 9.34 -33.85
CA ASP A 539 -12.82 10.23 -32.85
C ASP A 539 -12.05 11.56 -32.78
N ARG A 540 -10.72 11.54 -32.88
CA ARG A 540 -9.89 12.76 -32.94
C ARG A 540 -10.20 13.60 -34.18
N LYS A 541 -10.24 12.99 -35.36
CA LYS A 541 -10.63 13.67 -36.62
C LYS A 541 -12.03 14.28 -36.53
N THR A 542 -12.98 13.55 -35.94
CA THR A 542 -14.34 14.04 -35.71
C THR A 542 -14.33 15.25 -34.78
N THR A 543 -13.57 15.19 -33.70
CA THR A 543 -13.44 16.28 -32.73
C THR A 543 -12.78 17.51 -33.35
N ASP A 544 -11.74 17.34 -34.17
CA ASP A 544 -11.06 18.43 -34.90
C ASP A 544 -11.99 19.11 -35.91
N ALA A 545 -12.81 18.34 -36.63
CA ALA A 545 -13.81 18.88 -37.55
C ALA A 545 -14.88 19.71 -36.83
N MET A 546 -15.40 19.19 -35.71
CA MET A 546 -16.34 19.94 -34.86
C MET A 546 -15.71 21.23 -34.32
N TRP A 547 -14.47 21.15 -33.86
CA TRP A 547 -13.72 22.32 -33.39
C TRP A 547 -13.56 23.39 -34.48
N ALA A 548 -13.13 23.00 -35.69
CA ALA A 548 -12.94 23.93 -36.81
C ALA A 548 -14.26 24.62 -37.25
N ASN A 549 -15.36 23.86 -37.27
CA ASN A 549 -16.69 24.39 -37.56
C ASN A 549 -17.17 25.38 -36.48
N ALA A 550 -16.90 25.07 -35.21
CA ALA A 550 -17.22 25.95 -34.09
C ALA A 550 -16.43 27.27 -34.13
N CYS A 551 -15.13 27.23 -34.42
CA CYS A 551 -14.32 28.45 -34.64
C CYS A 551 -14.88 29.30 -35.80
N SER A 552 -15.49 28.66 -36.80
CA SER A 552 -16.08 29.32 -37.96
C SER A 552 -17.55 29.72 -37.78
N GLN A 553 -18.09 29.64 -36.54
CA GLN A 553 -19.46 30.00 -36.18
C GLN A 553 -20.56 29.21 -36.94
N VAL A 554 -20.23 28.00 -37.40
CA VAL A 554 -21.18 27.14 -38.16
C VAL A 554 -22.39 26.74 -37.30
N TYR A 555 -22.24 26.69 -35.97
CA TYR A 555 -23.27 26.25 -35.03
C TYR A 555 -24.07 27.40 -34.40
N GLY A 556 -23.93 28.64 -34.92
CA GLY A 556 -24.62 29.81 -34.36
C GLY A 556 -24.29 30.01 -32.89
N ASP A 557 -25.30 30.25 -32.06
CA ASP A 557 -25.17 30.56 -30.63
C ASP A 557 -24.48 29.45 -29.81
N GLU A 558 -24.51 28.20 -30.27
CA GLU A 558 -23.83 27.08 -29.58
C GLU A 558 -22.33 27.00 -29.90
N SER A 559 -21.84 27.77 -30.87
CA SER A 559 -20.46 27.65 -31.39
C SER A 559 -19.43 27.82 -30.28
N LEU A 560 -19.62 28.77 -29.37
CA LEU A 560 -18.67 29.02 -28.29
C LEU A 560 -18.62 27.85 -27.29
N THR A 561 -19.78 27.28 -26.93
CA THR A 561 -19.87 26.11 -26.05
C THR A 561 -19.23 24.86 -26.69
N ILE A 562 -19.47 24.64 -27.99
CA ILE A 562 -18.87 23.53 -28.75
C ILE A 562 -17.35 23.73 -28.87
N GLU A 563 -16.89 24.96 -29.14
CA GLU A 563 -15.46 25.29 -29.24
C GLU A 563 -14.73 24.99 -27.92
N VAL A 564 -15.31 25.38 -26.77
CA VAL A 564 -14.74 25.07 -25.46
C VAL A 564 -14.70 23.56 -25.23
N GLY A 565 -15.82 22.86 -25.42
CA GLY A 565 -15.90 21.41 -25.18
C GLY A 565 -14.92 20.61 -26.04
N THR A 566 -14.84 20.92 -27.33
CA THR A 566 -13.90 20.25 -28.25
C THR A 566 -12.44 20.60 -27.95
N SER A 567 -12.14 21.83 -27.52
CA SER A 567 -10.79 22.21 -27.06
C SER A 567 -10.34 21.37 -25.86
N ILE A 568 -11.22 21.12 -24.89
CA ILE A 568 -10.94 20.25 -23.73
C ILE A 568 -10.69 18.81 -24.18
N LEU A 569 -11.49 18.29 -25.11
CA LEU A 569 -11.34 16.93 -25.62
C LEU A 569 -9.99 16.74 -26.35
N LEU A 570 -9.59 17.74 -27.14
CA LEU A 570 -8.31 17.76 -27.87
C LEU A 570 -7.08 18.05 -26.99
N GLY A 571 -7.26 18.36 -25.70
CA GLY A 571 -6.16 18.72 -24.80
C GLY A 571 -5.60 20.13 -25.03
N LYS A 572 -6.31 20.99 -25.77
CA LYS A 572 -5.93 22.38 -26.05
C LYS A 572 -6.29 23.29 -24.87
N HIS A 573 -5.78 22.98 -23.67
CA HIS A 573 -6.22 23.61 -22.42
C HIS A 573 -5.84 25.10 -22.29
N ASP A 574 -4.74 25.54 -22.89
CA ASP A 574 -4.23 26.92 -22.75
C ASP A 574 -5.20 27.98 -23.30
N GLY A 575 -6.09 27.61 -24.22
CA GLY A 575 -7.11 28.50 -24.79
C GLY A 575 -8.46 28.48 -24.07
N VAL A 576 -8.70 27.50 -23.19
CA VAL A 576 -10.03 27.25 -22.61
C VAL A 576 -10.49 28.39 -21.70
N ASP A 577 -9.61 28.88 -20.81
CA ASP A 577 -9.94 29.98 -19.89
C ASP A 577 -10.30 31.27 -20.64
N TYR A 578 -9.60 31.54 -21.74
CA TYR A 578 -9.89 32.67 -22.61
C TYR A 578 -11.25 32.52 -23.30
N LEU A 579 -11.56 31.33 -23.84
CA LEU A 579 -12.86 31.07 -24.46
C LEU A 579 -14.01 31.19 -23.45
N LEU A 580 -13.85 30.63 -22.24
CA LEU A 580 -14.82 30.78 -21.15
C LEU A 580 -15.04 32.25 -20.78
N SER A 581 -14.00 33.09 -20.85
CA SER A 581 -14.12 34.53 -20.55
C SER A 581 -15.01 35.29 -21.53
N LYS A 582 -15.25 34.73 -22.73
CA LYS A 582 -16.16 35.30 -23.75
C LYS A 582 -17.62 34.93 -23.54
N MET A 583 -17.92 33.88 -22.78
CA MET A 583 -19.28 33.49 -22.42
C MET A 583 -19.87 34.50 -21.44
N GLU A 584 -21.20 34.68 -21.49
CA GLU A 584 -21.93 35.42 -20.47
C GLU A 584 -21.78 34.74 -19.10
N ASN A 585 -21.90 35.50 -18.01
CA ASN A 585 -21.66 34.96 -16.67
C ASN A 585 -22.56 33.75 -16.35
N THR A 586 -23.85 33.81 -16.71
CA THR A 586 -24.80 32.71 -16.49
C THR A 586 -24.44 31.48 -17.32
N GLU A 587 -24.14 31.66 -18.61
CA GLU A 587 -23.70 30.58 -19.52
C GLU A 587 -22.41 29.93 -19.02
N ARG A 588 -21.43 30.73 -18.61
CA ARG A 588 -20.16 30.25 -18.05
C ARG A 588 -20.35 29.41 -16.80
N GLU A 589 -21.18 29.87 -15.86
CA GLU A 589 -21.45 29.11 -14.63
C GLU A 589 -22.23 27.82 -14.94
N CYS A 590 -23.16 27.84 -15.89
CA CYS A 590 -23.82 26.62 -16.37
C CYS A 590 -22.82 25.65 -17.02
N PHE A 591 -21.90 26.13 -17.85
CA PHE A 591 -20.88 25.28 -18.49
C PHE A 591 -19.99 24.59 -17.47
N LYS A 592 -19.58 25.29 -16.40
CA LYS A 592 -18.74 24.73 -15.33
C LYS A 592 -19.41 23.59 -14.56
N LEU A 593 -20.75 23.51 -14.58
CA LEU A 593 -21.50 22.40 -13.99
C LEU A 593 -21.53 21.16 -14.89
N LEU A 594 -21.12 21.27 -16.16
CA LEU A 594 -21.06 20.13 -17.08
C LEU A 594 -19.87 19.22 -16.75
N PRO A 595 -20.02 17.89 -16.84
CA PRO A 595 -18.94 16.94 -16.60
C PRO A 595 -17.71 17.16 -17.48
N ILE A 596 -17.86 17.75 -18.68
CA ILE A 596 -16.72 18.02 -19.56
C ILE A 596 -15.73 19.00 -18.93
N TYR A 597 -16.17 19.90 -18.05
CA TYR A 597 -15.30 20.84 -17.34
C TYR A 597 -14.38 20.12 -16.34
N TYR A 598 -14.80 18.97 -15.78
CA TYR A 598 -13.96 18.14 -14.93
C TYR A 598 -12.66 17.71 -15.63
N LEU A 599 -12.71 17.42 -16.95
CA LEU A 599 -11.53 17.09 -17.76
C LEU A 599 -10.55 18.27 -17.94
N HIS A 600 -11.03 19.50 -17.80
CA HIS A 600 -10.16 20.68 -17.83
C HIS A 600 -9.43 20.90 -16.49
N LEU A 601 -10.15 20.69 -15.38
CA LEU A 601 -9.59 20.79 -14.04
C LEU A 601 -8.60 19.64 -13.76
N ASN A 602 -8.96 18.43 -14.19
CA ASN A 602 -8.18 17.21 -13.96
C ASN A 602 -7.50 16.79 -15.25
N ARG A 603 -6.38 17.45 -15.55
CA ARG A 603 -5.52 17.24 -16.74
C ARG A 603 -4.79 15.88 -16.76
N VAL A 604 -5.37 14.86 -16.13
CA VAL A 604 -4.76 13.55 -15.99
C VAL A 604 -4.87 12.83 -17.34
N GLU A 605 -3.74 12.34 -17.86
CA GLU A 605 -3.70 11.56 -19.11
C GLU A 605 -4.38 10.20 -18.95
N ASP A 606 -4.29 9.60 -17.75
CA ASP A 606 -4.88 8.30 -17.42
C ASP A 606 -5.94 8.41 -16.33
N TYR A 607 -7.19 8.10 -16.67
CA TYR A 607 -8.27 7.95 -15.68
C TYR A 607 -8.11 6.61 -14.96
N ILE A 608 -7.63 6.64 -13.71
CA ILE A 608 -7.50 5.45 -12.87
C ILE A 608 -8.89 4.90 -12.56
N SER A 609 -9.29 3.81 -13.23
CA SER A 609 -10.49 3.08 -12.87
C SER A 609 -10.22 2.31 -11.57
N GLY A 610 -10.96 2.64 -10.51
CA GLY A 610 -10.98 1.77 -9.33
C GLY A 610 -11.71 0.47 -9.66
N SER A 611 -11.41 -0.60 -8.94
CA SER A 611 -12.19 -1.84 -8.99
C SER A 611 -13.02 -1.96 -7.71
N PRO A 612 -14.26 -2.48 -7.76
CA PRO A 612 -15.00 -2.88 -6.57
C PRO A 612 -14.41 -4.13 -5.90
N ASP A 613 -13.29 -4.67 -6.40
CA ASP A 613 -12.53 -5.75 -5.76
C ASP A 613 -11.89 -5.30 -4.43
N ASN A 614 -11.35 -6.27 -3.69
CA ASN A 614 -10.78 -6.10 -2.35
C ASN A 614 -9.36 -5.46 -2.30
N GLN A 615 -9.01 -4.61 -3.28
CA GLN A 615 -7.69 -3.95 -3.33
C GLN A 615 -7.42 -3.04 -2.13
N GLU A 616 -8.45 -2.37 -1.59
CA GLU A 616 -8.32 -1.58 -0.37
C GLU A 616 -7.98 -2.46 0.84
N ASP A 617 -8.59 -3.64 0.94
CA ASP A 617 -8.34 -4.59 2.03
C ASP A 617 -6.93 -5.19 1.91
N TRP A 618 -6.48 -5.49 0.69
CA TRP A 618 -5.07 -5.85 0.44
C TRP A 618 -4.09 -4.75 0.85
N SER A 619 -4.37 -3.50 0.48
CA SER A 619 -3.55 -2.35 0.87
C SER A 619 -3.45 -2.21 2.39
N ARG A 620 -4.56 -2.46 3.12
CA ARG A 620 -4.57 -2.50 4.59
C ARG A 620 -3.67 -3.60 5.15
N ILE A 621 -3.67 -4.80 4.54
CA ILE A 621 -2.76 -5.89 4.94
C ILE A 621 -1.31 -5.47 4.75
N GLU A 622 -0.94 -4.99 3.56
CA GLU A 622 0.44 -4.56 3.28
C GLU A 622 0.91 -3.48 4.25
N GLN A 623 0.09 -2.46 4.50
CA GLN A 623 0.41 -1.40 5.46
C GLN A 623 0.55 -1.95 6.88
N ARG A 624 -0.31 -2.88 7.31
CA ARG A 624 -0.19 -3.53 8.63
C ARG A 624 1.13 -4.29 8.76
N LEU A 625 1.53 -5.01 7.72
CA LEU A 625 2.79 -5.76 7.70
C LEU A 625 4.00 -4.82 7.74
N LEU A 626 3.96 -3.75 6.93
CA LEU A 626 5.01 -2.73 6.90
C LEU A 626 5.16 -2.03 8.25
N ASN A 627 4.05 -1.64 8.89
CA ASN A 627 4.06 -1.01 10.22
C ASN A 627 4.68 -1.94 11.28
N LYS A 628 4.34 -3.24 11.25
CA LYS A 628 4.94 -4.23 12.14
C LYS A 628 6.46 -4.32 11.95
N GLU A 629 6.94 -4.29 10.72
CA GLU A 629 8.38 -4.27 10.45
C GLU A 629 9.05 -2.99 10.97
N PHE A 630 8.40 -1.83 10.82
CA PHE A 630 8.91 -0.56 11.37
C PHE A 630 8.98 -0.58 12.90
N GLU A 631 7.99 -1.15 13.58
CA GLU A 631 7.99 -1.33 15.04
C GLU A 631 9.15 -2.24 15.49
N GLU A 632 9.37 -3.35 14.78
CA GLU A 632 10.49 -4.27 15.04
C GLU A 632 11.85 -3.57 14.88
N ILE A 633 12.05 -2.80 13.81
CA ILE A 633 13.29 -2.02 13.62
C ILE A 633 13.43 -0.93 14.69
N SER A 634 12.34 -0.25 15.03
CA SER A 634 12.34 0.81 16.05
C SER A 634 12.73 0.29 17.43
N SER A 635 12.42 -0.97 17.74
CA SER A 635 12.88 -1.64 18.97
C SER A 635 14.41 -1.87 19.01
N ILE A 636 15.08 -1.81 17.85
CA ILE A 636 16.55 -1.93 17.71
C ILE A 636 17.27 -0.59 17.92
N LEU A 637 16.54 0.54 17.89
CA LEU A 637 17.00 1.88 18.33
C LEU A 637 16.85 2.05 19.84
#